data_AF-A1CUV0-F1
#
_entry.id   AF-A1CUV0-F1
#
_cell.length_a   1.000
_cell.length_b   1.000
_cell.length_c   1.000
_cell.angle_alpha   90.00
_cell.angle_beta   90.00
_cell.angle_gamma   90.00
#
_symmetry.space_group_name_H-M   'P 1'
#
loop_
_entity.id
_entity.type
_entity.pdbx_description
1 polymer ?
#
loop_
_entity_poly.entity_id
_entity_poly.type
_entity_poly.pdbx_seq_one_letter_code
_entity_poly.pdbx_strand_id
1 'polypeptide(L)'
;PGLPVYQGRGCPHCPYICRALAGLQDHRARKHKDQDGYWGQGKLSAARAQARAQARLADRVVSCQRFYRAGPGSHFFEVTCAAQPSQQALLAAPQTPAERIRAHIDQALREAEAAATLVNGQVPSLEGHPTEVSPWLELTRWPEYLRGQDLTAVALLGCPADPVQEPLLALFSASVERLIWQAYQTIRSGQINEFDQVQINTFFREPGVWNRPIQIHLRPKTYRQYCQVWQRLVCFAYRSTRPDQPIQLRHQLNTTQLAALDQMEEYGQQFLALRAKGPETQLALEASQIPQESGASGAPLLAPPAPPAPPAPRGPAEPLGPPALPAPPSLSPPEEKAQNQLDQACLTLSIALLDHTLKGDLFESTLVAFLAVLGVDPARQTFREPYSYTSYLSGLVKMAQMLVALQAVHLTRAGAVSHPADALDEMRERFLLYGVRAPFGWITRLRTYGKKIQNSTTSLGYIYWSDDEQTLSYKDLRLSMRGLRQFIAGQVQLAQADLARLFLLHEEEIREEIVPQLALHKLQDDPTKNQRGWNFLQDQRTRAALPTTGERWLLDRVLGTDWLREEFLQLHQIGQQDQVLWQAGAVDQYLQQVKVFLERLLLLVHMTGGQPARATELLSLRHSNTLHGRHRNIFIEHGLVSTVTTYHKGYSINNTTKIIHRYLPKAVSELVVYYLWLILPFCQALQKLVYGQKGPASAFLWPVGEGSWDSSQLRKVLQREARTHLQTKMNILSYRHAAIAISRVHLKCGGFKRDYGADDAAFNEQASHGSWIAGTVYARGLQEAPGHVEARRRQYRAISREWHGFLGFETYLGPRKRPAQDDLRVGQPKQQCIMVEMDYD
;
A
#
# COMPACT_ATOMS: atom_id res chain seq x y z
N PRO A 1 -53.03 20.32 34.76
CA PRO A 1 -51.88 19.46 34.41
C PRO A 1 -51.42 19.71 32.96
N GLY A 2 -50.35 20.49 32.78
CA GLY A 2 -49.84 20.86 31.46
C GLY A 2 -49.18 19.68 30.76
N LEU A 3 -49.33 19.61 29.43
CA LEU A 3 -48.57 18.65 28.64
C LEU A 3 -47.07 18.93 28.79
N PRO A 4 -46.24 17.91 29.03
CA PRO A 4 -44.81 18.10 29.21
C PRO A 4 -44.19 18.69 27.93
N VAL A 5 -43.44 19.78 28.09
CA VAL A 5 -42.65 20.39 27.01
C VAL A 5 -41.33 19.66 26.91
N TYR A 6 -40.97 19.25 25.70
CA TYR A 6 -39.70 18.60 25.40
C TYR A 6 -38.88 19.48 24.47
N GLN A 7 -37.55 19.35 24.56
CA GLN A 7 -36.68 19.88 23.53
C GLN A 7 -36.69 18.89 22.34
N GLY A 8 -37.12 19.39 21.19
CA GLY A 8 -37.20 18.65 19.94
C GLY A 8 -36.32 19.28 18.86
N ARG A 9 -36.22 18.58 17.74
CA ARG A 9 -35.54 19.05 16.52
C ARG A 9 -36.57 19.06 15.39
N GLY A 10 -36.76 20.21 14.79
CA GLY A 10 -37.64 20.42 13.64
C GLY A 10 -36.92 20.18 12.32
N CYS A 11 -37.62 19.58 11.36
CA CYS A 11 -37.14 19.50 9.99
C CYS A 11 -37.13 20.91 9.37
N PRO A 12 -36.04 21.32 8.68
CA PRO A 12 -36.00 22.62 8.01
C PRO A 12 -36.89 22.66 6.75
N HIS A 13 -37.28 21.51 6.22
CA HIS A 13 -38.03 21.39 4.96
C HIS A 13 -39.52 21.09 5.14
N CYS A 14 -39.97 20.68 6.33
CA CYS A 14 -41.39 20.44 6.61
C CYS A 14 -41.72 20.54 8.11
N PRO A 15 -42.99 20.49 8.53
CA PRO A 15 -43.41 20.64 9.93
C PRO A 15 -43.04 19.46 10.85
N TYR A 16 -42.26 18.48 10.40
CA TYR A 16 -41.92 17.29 11.19
C TYR A 16 -41.02 17.64 12.36
N ILE A 17 -41.37 17.15 13.55
CA ILE A 17 -40.61 17.35 14.78
C ILE A 17 -40.41 16.00 15.47
N CYS A 18 -39.20 15.77 15.97
CA CYS A 18 -38.90 14.59 16.77
C CYS A 18 -37.93 14.93 17.90
N ARG A 19 -37.78 14.00 18.85
CA ARG A 19 -36.95 14.20 20.03
C ARG A 19 -35.48 13.79 19.87
N ALA A 20 -35.15 13.00 18.86
CA ALA A 20 -33.81 12.43 18.68
C ALA A 20 -33.26 12.76 17.29
N LEU A 21 -31.97 13.09 17.22
CA LEU A 21 -31.29 13.44 15.96
C LEU A 21 -31.37 12.30 14.93
N ALA A 22 -31.25 11.04 15.38
CA ALA A 22 -31.40 9.88 14.52
C ALA A 22 -32.79 9.80 13.86
N GLY A 23 -33.85 10.15 14.60
CA GLY A 23 -35.21 10.18 14.06
C GLY A 23 -35.42 11.28 13.01
N LEU A 24 -34.76 12.43 13.18
CA LEU A 24 -34.80 13.52 12.20
C LEU A 24 -34.05 13.14 10.90
N GLN A 25 -32.91 12.46 11.05
CA GLN A 25 -32.12 11.96 9.92
C GLN A 25 -32.88 10.89 9.11
N ASP A 26 -33.52 9.95 9.80
CA ASP A 26 -34.36 8.93 9.15
C ASP A 26 -35.57 9.55 8.43
N HIS A 27 -36.20 10.57 9.04
CA HIS A 27 -37.29 11.31 8.40
C HIS A 27 -36.81 12.01 7.11
N ARG A 28 -35.70 12.75 7.18
CA ARG A 28 -35.10 13.45 6.02
C ARG A 28 -34.74 12.47 4.90
N ALA A 29 -34.12 11.34 5.24
CA ALA A 29 -33.78 10.29 4.28
C ALA A 29 -35.00 9.68 3.57
N ARG A 30 -36.17 9.65 4.22
CA ARG A 30 -37.41 9.06 3.68
C ARG A 30 -38.29 10.06 2.94
N LYS A 31 -38.36 11.32 3.39
CA LYS A 31 -39.32 12.34 2.89
C LYS A 31 -38.68 13.49 2.12
N HIS A 32 -37.37 13.72 2.27
CA HIS A 32 -36.63 14.82 1.64
C HIS A 32 -35.40 14.33 0.86
N LYS A 33 -35.45 13.08 0.37
CA LYS A 33 -34.33 12.39 -0.29
C LYS A 33 -33.75 13.14 -1.48
N ASP A 34 -34.58 13.87 -2.23
CA ASP A 34 -34.17 14.62 -3.41
C ASP A 34 -33.70 16.05 -3.09
N GLN A 35 -34.11 16.59 -1.93
CA GLN A 35 -33.70 17.92 -1.44
C GLN A 35 -32.37 17.87 -0.69
N ASP A 36 -32.04 16.73 -0.07
CA ASP A 36 -30.79 16.52 0.67
C ASP A 36 -29.68 15.83 -0.14
N GLY A 37 -29.95 15.42 -1.39
CA GLY A 37 -28.99 14.73 -2.27
C GLY A 37 -28.66 13.30 -1.82
N TYR A 38 -28.49 12.39 -2.78
CA TYR A 38 -28.19 10.97 -2.50
C TYR A 38 -26.71 10.77 -2.09
N TRP A 39 -26.43 10.29 -0.87
CA TRP A 39 -25.05 10.11 -0.34
C TRP A 39 -24.67 8.63 -0.13
N GLY A 40 -23.93 8.03 -1.08
CA GLY A 40 -23.37 6.68 -0.96
C GLY A 40 -22.12 6.58 -0.05
N GLN A 41 -21.89 5.39 0.53
CA GLN A 41 -20.78 5.05 1.45
C GLN A 41 -19.39 4.97 0.78
N GLY A 42 -18.94 6.06 0.16
CA GLY A 42 -17.56 6.27 -0.31
C GLY A 42 -16.78 7.21 0.59
N LYS A 43 -15.44 7.16 0.54
CA LYS A 43 -14.54 8.11 1.24
C LYS A 43 -15.00 9.56 0.97
N LEU A 44 -15.34 10.28 2.03
CA LEU A 44 -15.86 11.64 1.98
C LEU A 44 -14.75 12.59 1.50
N SER A 45 -15.06 13.48 0.56
CA SER A 45 -14.20 14.63 0.23
C SER A 45 -14.32 15.70 1.33
N ALA A 46 -13.33 16.59 1.44
CA ALA A 46 -13.32 17.68 2.43
C ALA A 46 -14.59 18.55 2.33
N ALA A 47 -15.00 18.91 1.12
CA ALA A 47 -16.24 19.63 0.85
C ALA A 47 -17.51 18.88 1.34
N ARG A 48 -17.52 17.53 1.26
CA ARG A 48 -18.63 16.71 1.77
C ARG A 48 -18.64 16.59 3.29
N ALA A 49 -17.48 16.63 3.94
CA ALA A 49 -17.38 16.69 5.39
C ALA A 49 -17.85 18.06 5.92
N GLN A 50 -17.52 19.13 5.20
CA GLN A 50 -17.90 20.51 5.52
C GLN A 50 -19.39 20.76 5.28
N ALA A 51 -19.97 20.28 4.17
CA ALA A 51 -21.42 20.30 3.94
C ALA A 51 -22.19 19.48 5.00
N ARG A 52 -21.62 18.34 5.44
CA ARG A 52 -22.18 17.53 6.53
C ARG A 52 -22.05 18.22 7.90
N ALA A 53 -21.05 19.07 8.10
CA ALA A 53 -20.89 19.90 9.29
C ALA A 53 -21.84 21.10 9.28
N GLN A 54 -22.02 21.77 8.13
CA GLN A 54 -22.98 22.86 7.94
C GLN A 54 -24.43 22.38 8.03
N ALA A 55 -24.76 21.20 7.50
CA ALA A 55 -26.09 20.60 7.64
C ALA A 55 -26.40 20.15 9.10
N ARG A 56 -25.37 19.94 9.93
CA ARG A 56 -25.52 19.74 11.39
C ARG A 56 -25.73 21.05 12.17
N LEU A 57 -25.31 22.18 11.59
CA LEU A 57 -25.45 23.52 12.20
C LEU A 57 -26.83 24.14 11.93
N ALA A 58 -27.63 23.58 11.01
CA ALA A 58 -29.01 24.00 10.73
C ALA A 58 -30.07 23.19 11.51
N ASP A 59 -29.70 22.57 12.64
CA ASP A 59 -30.67 21.90 13.51
C ASP A 59 -31.57 22.96 14.16
N ARG A 60 -32.78 23.13 13.62
CA ARG A 60 -33.82 23.97 14.22
C ARG A 60 -34.27 23.32 15.54
N VAL A 61 -33.66 23.75 16.64
CA VAL A 61 -34.06 23.32 17.98
C VAL A 61 -35.38 24.01 18.32
N VAL A 62 -36.40 23.22 18.64
CA VAL A 62 -37.75 23.70 18.93
C VAL A 62 -38.24 23.15 20.27
N SER A 63 -39.01 23.93 21.01
CA SER A 63 -39.81 23.39 22.13
C SER A 63 -41.04 22.70 21.54
N CYS A 64 -41.30 21.45 21.93
CA CYS A 64 -42.40 20.68 21.38
C CYS A 64 -43.19 19.91 22.44
N GLN A 65 -44.48 19.71 22.16
CA GLN A 65 -45.40 18.93 22.98
C GLN A 65 -46.05 17.83 22.14
N ARG A 66 -46.69 16.86 22.80
CA ARG A 66 -47.45 15.79 22.15
C ARG A 66 -48.63 15.39 23.02
N PHE A 67 -49.81 15.32 22.41
CA PHE A 67 -51.06 14.97 23.11
C PHE A 67 -51.12 13.51 23.55
N TYR A 68 -50.79 12.57 22.66
CA TYR A 68 -50.91 11.13 22.90
C TYR A 68 -49.54 10.44 22.95
N ARG A 69 -49.30 9.55 23.92
CA ARG A 69 -47.99 8.86 24.03
C ARG A 69 -47.75 7.80 22.94
N ALA A 70 -48.81 7.22 22.39
CA ALA A 70 -48.79 6.25 21.27
C ALA A 70 -50.16 6.24 20.55
N GLY A 71 -50.22 5.67 19.34
CA GLY A 71 -51.45 5.54 18.53
C GLY A 71 -51.56 6.53 17.35
N PRO A 72 -52.56 6.36 16.45
CA PRO A 72 -52.80 7.28 15.33
C PRO A 72 -53.04 8.70 15.85
N GLY A 73 -52.28 9.67 15.35
CA GLY A 73 -52.31 11.07 15.83
C GLY A 73 -51.25 11.44 16.89
N SER A 74 -50.43 10.50 17.35
CA SER A 74 -49.29 10.76 18.25
C SER A 74 -48.12 11.41 17.50
N HIS A 75 -48.13 12.73 17.36
CA HIS A 75 -47.03 13.50 16.75
C HIS A 75 -46.65 14.72 17.59
N PHE A 76 -45.38 15.13 17.50
CA PHE A 76 -44.90 16.32 18.19
C PHE A 76 -45.23 17.56 17.38
N PHE A 77 -45.69 18.61 18.05
CA PHE A 77 -45.93 19.93 17.47
C PHE A 77 -45.15 20.99 18.25
N GLU A 78 -44.75 22.05 17.55
CA GLU A 78 -43.97 23.14 18.13
C GLU A 78 -44.85 24.03 19.00
N VAL A 79 -44.28 24.52 20.11
CA VAL A 79 -44.92 25.45 21.02
C VAL A 79 -43.99 26.63 21.28
N THR A 80 -44.52 27.84 21.16
CA THR A 80 -43.83 29.09 21.53
C THR A 80 -43.90 29.25 23.04
N CYS A 81 -42.78 29.11 23.74
CA CYS A 81 -42.71 29.48 25.15
C CYS A 81 -42.62 31.01 25.24
N ALA A 82 -43.69 31.66 25.71
CA ALA A 82 -43.64 33.05 26.14
C ALA A 82 -42.52 33.21 27.19
N ALA A 83 -41.85 34.37 27.15
CA ALA A 83 -40.68 34.74 27.93
C ALA A 83 -40.61 34.04 29.30
N GLN A 84 -39.51 33.31 29.51
CA GLN A 84 -39.25 32.61 30.77
C GLN A 84 -39.25 33.63 31.93
N PRO A 85 -39.91 33.33 33.06
CA PRO A 85 -39.69 34.07 34.28
C PRO A 85 -38.20 33.96 34.63
N SER A 86 -37.63 35.05 35.15
CA SER A 86 -36.21 35.20 35.47
C SER A 86 -35.66 33.97 36.22
N GLN A 87 -34.44 33.54 35.89
CA GLN A 87 -33.75 32.40 36.51
C GLN A 87 -33.73 32.44 38.05
N GLN A 88 -33.92 33.61 38.65
CA GLN A 88 -34.05 33.79 40.10
C GLN A 88 -35.34 33.21 40.70
N ALA A 89 -36.43 33.06 39.93
CA ALA A 89 -37.69 32.51 40.43
C ALA A 89 -37.73 30.96 40.43
N LEU A 90 -36.95 30.30 39.56
CA LEU A 90 -36.85 28.83 39.49
C LEU A 90 -35.93 28.22 40.57
N LEU A 91 -35.02 29.02 41.14
CA LEU A 91 -34.15 28.62 42.25
C LEU A 91 -34.87 28.62 43.61
N ALA A 92 -36.13 29.07 43.67
CA ALA A 92 -36.91 29.22 44.90
C ALA A 92 -37.89 28.05 45.18
N ALA A 93 -37.81 26.93 44.46
CA ALA A 93 -38.44 25.69 44.92
C ALA A 93 -37.61 25.11 46.08
N PRO A 94 -38.21 24.49 47.11
CA PRO A 94 -37.46 23.84 48.17
C PRO A 94 -36.74 22.61 47.60
N GLN A 95 -35.56 22.84 47.01
CA GLN A 95 -34.66 21.78 46.60
C GLN A 95 -34.17 21.10 47.87
N THR A 96 -34.32 19.78 47.90
CA THR A 96 -33.78 18.99 48.98
C THR A 96 -32.25 19.19 49.04
N PRO A 97 -31.61 19.09 50.22
CA PRO A 97 -30.16 19.23 50.32
C PRO A 97 -29.38 18.34 49.34
N ALA A 98 -29.90 17.14 49.06
CA ALA A 98 -29.31 16.20 48.11
C ALA A 98 -29.32 16.69 46.65
N GLU A 99 -30.38 17.39 46.21
CA GLU A 99 -30.49 17.91 44.84
C GLU A 99 -29.54 19.10 44.61
N ARG A 100 -29.36 19.95 45.63
CA ARG A 100 -28.38 21.05 45.60
C ARG A 100 -26.96 20.51 45.53
N ILE A 101 -26.64 19.51 46.34
CA ILE A 101 -25.32 18.85 46.33
C ILE A 101 -25.07 18.21 44.96
N ARG A 102 -26.06 17.50 44.40
CA ARG A 102 -25.94 16.85 43.08
C ARG A 102 -25.73 17.85 41.95
N ALA A 103 -26.49 18.94 41.91
CA ALA A 103 -26.32 19.99 40.91
C ALA A 103 -24.93 20.66 40.99
N HIS A 104 -24.42 20.85 42.22
CA HIS A 104 -23.09 21.41 42.44
C HIS A 104 -21.98 20.45 41.98
N ILE A 105 -22.12 19.15 42.27
CA ILE A 105 -21.20 18.11 41.80
C ILE A 105 -21.26 17.98 40.27
N ASP A 106 -22.44 17.95 39.66
CA ASP A 106 -22.59 17.83 38.20
C ASP A 106 -22.07 19.07 37.45
N GLN A 107 -22.12 20.24 38.08
CA GLN A 107 -21.48 21.45 37.56
C GLN A 107 -19.96 21.37 37.69
N ALA A 108 -19.45 21.01 38.88
CA ALA A 108 -18.01 20.83 39.11
C ALA A 108 -17.41 19.75 38.20
N LEU A 109 -18.13 18.65 37.94
CA LEU A 109 -17.72 17.60 37.00
C LEU A 109 -17.71 18.10 35.56
N ARG A 110 -18.71 18.88 35.11
CA ARG A 110 -18.71 19.47 33.76
C ARG A 110 -17.60 20.51 33.57
N GLU A 111 -17.36 21.34 34.57
CA GLU A 111 -16.25 22.30 34.58
C GLU A 111 -14.91 21.58 34.60
N ALA A 112 -14.76 20.51 35.38
CA ALA A 112 -13.58 19.65 35.40
C ALA A 112 -13.38 18.88 34.09
N GLU A 113 -14.43 18.37 33.46
CA GLU A 113 -14.38 17.70 32.16
C GLU A 113 -14.04 18.68 31.02
N ALA A 114 -14.60 19.89 31.05
CA ALA A 114 -14.27 20.95 30.09
C ALA A 114 -12.82 21.42 30.26
N ALA A 115 -12.37 21.63 31.50
CA ALA A 115 -10.98 21.93 31.82
C ALA A 115 -10.03 20.78 31.43
N ALA A 116 -10.40 19.52 31.71
CA ALA A 116 -9.63 18.35 31.32
C ALA A 116 -9.57 18.17 29.79
N THR A 117 -10.62 18.53 29.05
CA THR A 117 -10.63 18.48 27.58
C THR A 117 -9.68 19.52 26.98
N LEU A 118 -9.63 20.73 27.56
CA LEU A 118 -8.67 21.78 27.19
C LEU A 118 -7.22 21.37 27.51
N VAL A 119 -6.98 20.76 28.68
CA VAL A 119 -5.66 20.28 29.11
C VAL A 119 -5.20 19.05 28.31
N ASN A 120 -6.10 18.11 28.00
CA ASN A 120 -5.79 16.92 27.19
C ASN A 120 -5.51 17.22 25.71
N GLY A 121 -5.98 18.37 25.19
CA GLY A 121 -5.66 18.83 23.84
C GLY A 121 -4.26 19.44 23.71
N GLN A 122 -3.65 19.83 24.84
CA GLN A 122 -2.31 20.39 24.90
C GLN A 122 -1.27 19.30 25.16
N VAL A 123 -0.05 19.48 24.65
CA VAL A 123 1.05 18.55 24.96
C VAL A 123 1.45 18.71 26.44
N PRO A 124 1.30 17.66 27.28
CA PRO A 124 1.52 17.75 28.72
C PRO A 124 3.00 17.92 29.08
N SER A 125 3.27 18.39 30.30
CA SER A 125 4.63 18.36 30.87
C SER A 125 5.05 16.91 31.07
N LEU A 126 6.14 16.49 30.40
CA LEU A 126 6.70 15.15 30.53
C LEU A 126 7.54 15.05 31.81
N GLU A 127 6.89 15.02 32.97
CA GLU A 127 7.46 14.37 34.16
C GLU A 127 6.98 12.91 34.16
N GLY A 128 7.40 12.15 33.15
CA GLY A 128 7.06 10.74 33.00
C GLY A 128 8.04 9.85 33.76
N HIS A 129 7.54 8.81 34.40
CA HIS A 129 8.35 7.77 35.05
C HIS A 129 9.37 7.18 34.05
N PRO A 130 10.61 6.81 34.45
CA PRO A 130 11.68 6.37 33.55
C PRO A 130 11.34 5.23 32.56
N THR A 131 10.26 4.49 32.82
CA THR A 131 9.76 3.37 32.02
C THR A 131 8.79 3.74 30.92
N GLU A 132 8.28 4.98 30.88
CA GLU A 132 7.30 5.45 29.87
C GLU A 132 7.96 6.16 28.68
N VAL A 133 9.29 6.22 28.66
CA VAL A 133 10.04 7.05 27.73
C VAL A 133 10.19 6.36 26.38
N SER A 134 9.69 7.00 25.31
CA SER A 134 9.85 6.52 23.94
C SER A 134 11.17 7.02 23.35
N PRO A 135 12.13 6.13 23.01
CA PRO A 135 13.42 6.54 22.43
C PRO A 135 13.27 7.33 21.12
N TRP A 136 12.15 7.09 20.41
CA TRP A 136 11.78 7.88 19.25
C TRP A 136 11.43 9.33 19.61
N LEU A 137 10.60 9.53 20.64
CA LEU A 137 10.18 10.86 21.05
C LEU A 137 11.29 11.63 21.79
N GLU A 138 12.19 10.93 22.48
CA GLU A 138 13.44 11.51 23.00
C GLU A 138 14.33 12.03 21.87
N LEU A 139 14.59 11.20 20.85
CA LEU A 139 15.45 11.62 19.75
C LEU A 139 14.82 12.78 18.97
N THR A 140 13.51 12.72 18.71
CA THR A 140 12.85 13.74 17.91
C THR A 140 12.55 15.01 18.67
N ARG A 141 12.45 14.96 20.01
CA ARG A 141 12.15 16.09 20.90
C ARG A 141 10.84 16.81 20.58
N TRP A 142 9.93 16.17 19.86
CA TRP A 142 8.65 16.79 19.46
C TRP A 142 7.77 17.18 20.65
N PRO A 143 7.64 16.36 21.71
CA PRO A 143 6.84 16.76 22.86
C PRO A 143 7.41 17.99 23.58
N GLU A 144 8.74 18.10 23.68
CA GLU A 144 9.40 19.29 24.24
C GLU A 144 9.16 20.52 23.36
N TYR A 145 9.24 20.35 22.04
CA TYR A 145 9.10 21.44 21.09
C TYR A 145 7.69 22.01 21.02
N LEU A 146 6.67 21.14 21.04
CA LEU A 146 5.26 21.51 20.93
C LEU A 146 4.55 21.61 22.28
N ARG A 147 5.30 21.69 23.38
CA ARG A 147 4.75 21.79 24.74
C ARG A 147 3.74 22.93 24.83
N GLY A 148 2.56 22.65 25.41
CA GLY A 148 1.48 23.63 25.57
C GLY A 148 0.73 24.02 24.30
N GLN A 149 1.10 23.48 23.13
CA GLN A 149 0.39 23.72 21.87
C GLN A 149 -0.75 22.71 21.67
N ASP A 150 -1.82 23.13 20.99
CA ASP A 150 -2.86 22.23 20.48
C ASP A 150 -2.34 21.47 19.26
N LEU A 151 -2.24 20.14 19.39
CA LEU A 151 -1.77 19.26 18.33
C LEU A 151 -2.61 19.36 17.05
N THR A 152 -3.92 19.55 17.17
CA THR A 152 -4.81 19.72 16.01
C THR A 152 -4.49 20.99 15.26
N ALA A 153 -4.40 22.10 15.99
CA ALA A 153 -4.13 23.41 15.41
C ALA A 153 -2.73 23.44 14.77
N VAL A 154 -1.71 22.89 15.44
CA VAL A 154 -0.36 22.79 14.89
C VAL A 154 -0.34 21.96 13.61
N ALA A 155 -1.06 20.83 13.55
CA ALA A 155 -1.11 19.99 12.36
C ALA A 155 -1.69 20.72 11.12
N LEU A 156 -2.58 21.71 11.32
CA LEU A 156 -3.16 22.51 10.23
C LEU A 156 -2.13 23.37 9.50
N LEU A 157 -1.08 23.83 10.20
CA LEU A 157 0.00 24.62 9.58
C LEU A 157 0.62 23.88 8.39
N GLY A 158 0.82 22.57 8.52
CA GLY A 158 1.39 21.71 7.49
C GLY A 158 0.35 20.97 6.64
N CYS A 159 -0.93 21.34 6.64
CA CYS A 159 -1.94 20.71 5.79
C CYS A 159 -1.79 21.12 4.31
N PRO A 160 -2.29 20.30 3.35
CA PRO A 160 -2.38 20.74 1.95
C PRO A 160 -3.20 22.04 1.82
N ALA A 161 -2.90 22.84 0.79
CA ALA A 161 -3.65 24.05 0.49
C ALA A 161 -5.12 23.73 0.14
N ASP A 162 -6.06 24.56 0.60
CA ASP A 162 -7.42 24.58 0.08
C ASP A 162 -7.48 25.53 -1.14
N PRO A 163 -7.75 25.05 -2.37
CA PRO A 163 -7.74 25.90 -3.56
C PRO A 163 -8.76 27.04 -3.56
N VAL A 164 -9.82 26.93 -2.77
CA VAL A 164 -10.89 27.93 -2.69
C VAL A 164 -10.55 28.98 -1.64
N GLN A 165 -10.09 28.55 -0.47
CA GLN A 165 -9.79 29.46 0.65
C GLN A 165 -8.38 30.07 0.54
N GLU A 166 -7.42 29.34 -0.04
CA GLU A 166 -6.00 29.68 -0.10
C GLU A 166 -5.46 29.55 -1.54
N PRO A 167 -5.96 30.35 -2.49
CA PRO A 167 -5.59 30.23 -3.90
C PRO A 167 -4.08 30.43 -4.15
N LEU A 168 -3.43 31.28 -3.35
CA LEU A 168 -1.99 31.50 -3.41
C LEU A 168 -1.19 30.25 -3.01
N LEU A 169 -1.55 29.58 -1.92
CA LEU A 169 -0.91 28.32 -1.51
C LEU A 169 -1.19 27.17 -2.50
N ALA A 170 -2.34 27.20 -3.18
CA ALA A 170 -2.64 26.24 -4.24
C ALA A 170 -1.72 26.44 -5.46
N LEU A 171 -1.39 27.69 -5.82
CA LEU A 171 -0.38 27.97 -6.84
C LEU A 171 1.01 27.49 -6.42
N PHE A 172 1.40 27.71 -5.17
CA PHE A 172 2.66 27.22 -4.63
C PHE A 172 2.74 25.70 -4.69
N SER A 173 1.65 25.03 -4.34
CA SER A 173 1.56 23.57 -4.43
C SER A 173 1.68 23.07 -5.87
N ALA A 174 1.07 23.76 -6.83
CA ALA A 174 1.19 23.45 -8.25
C ALA A 174 2.61 23.70 -8.79
N SER A 175 3.28 24.74 -8.29
CA SER A 175 4.69 25.05 -8.61
C SER A 175 5.62 23.91 -8.19
N VAL A 176 5.47 23.40 -6.96
CA VAL A 176 6.22 22.22 -6.51
C VAL A 176 5.99 21.01 -7.43
N GLU A 177 4.75 20.77 -7.88
CA GLU A 177 4.46 19.64 -8.78
C GLU A 177 5.16 19.79 -10.14
N ARG A 178 5.16 21.01 -10.71
CA ARG A 178 5.90 21.33 -11.93
C ARG A 178 7.41 21.16 -11.76
N LEU A 179 7.99 21.66 -10.68
CA LEU A 179 9.42 21.53 -10.39
C LEU A 179 9.84 20.06 -10.25
N ILE A 180 9.05 19.22 -9.56
CA ILE A 180 9.35 17.78 -9.45
C ILE A 180 9.24 17.08 -10.81
N TRP A 181 8.29 17.49 -11.65
CA TRP A 181 8.20 16.97 -13.01
C TRP A 181 9.39 17.41 -13.87
N GLN A 182 9.81 18.67 -13.78
CA GLN A 182 11.01 19.19 -14.46
C GLN A 182 12.26 18.44 -14.01
N ALA A 183 12.47 18.28 -12.69
CA ALA A 183 13.58 17.51 -12.13
C ALA A 183 13.61 16.06 -12.63
N TYR A 184 12.44 15.43 -12.74
CA TYR A 184 12.33 14.09 -13.34
C TYR A 184 12.81 14.08 -14.79
N GLN A 185 12.39 15.05 -15.62
CA GLN A 185 12.84 15.14 -17.01
C GLN A 185 14.34 15.45 -17.12
N THR A 186 14.87 16.33 -16.27
CA THR A 186 16.29 16.66 -16.21
C THR A 186 17.14 15.41 -15.98
N ILE A 187 16.78 14.59 -15.00
CA ILE A 187 17.52 13.34 -14.72
C ILE A 187 17.27 12.31 -15.84
N ARG A 188 16.02 12.17 -16.31
CA ARG A 188 15.66 11.18 -17.34
C ARG A 188 16.33 11.45 -18.69
N SER A 189 16.50 12.72 -19.06
CA SER A 189 17.10 13.15 -20.32
C SER A 189 18.64 13.11 -20.31
N GLY A 190 19.26 12.71 -19.19
CA GLY A 190 20.71 12.58 -19.08
C GLY A 190 21.45 13.90 -18.84
N GLN A 191 20.75 15.00 -18.51
CA GLN A 191 21.39 16.27 -18.16
C GLN A 191 22.18 16.20 -16.84
N ILE A 192 21.88 15.21 -16.00
CA ILE A 192 22.71 14.76 -14.88
C ILE A 192 23.19 13.35 -15.24
N ASN A 193 24.51 13.18 -15.37
CA ASN A 193 25.10 11.90 -15.78
C ASN A 193 25.01 10.83 -14.68
N GLU A 194 25.40 9.59 -14.98
CA GLU A 194 25.29 8.48 -14.02
C GLU A 194 26.15 8.66 -12.76
N PHE A 195 27.33 9.27 -12.87
CA PHE A 195 28.21 9.55 -11.74
C PHE A 195 27.57 10.57 -10.80
N ASP A 196 27.06 11.67 -11.35
CA ASP A 196 26.38 12.72 -10.60
C ASP A 196 25.09 12.19 -9.94
N GLN A 197 24.38 11.29 -10.62
CA GLN A 197 23.22 10.60 -10.03
C GLN A 197 23.61 9.70 -8.85
N VAL A 198 24.78 9.05 -8.89
CA VAL A 198 25.33 8.28 -7.75
C VAL A 198 25.70 9.23 -6.61
N GLN A 199 26.32 10.36 -6.93
CA GLN A 199 26.71 11.39 -5.96
C GLN A 199 25.48 11.97 -5.24
N ILE A 200 24.42 12.34 -5.95
CA ILE A 200 23.15 12.81 -5.37
C ILE A 200 22.48 11.72 -4.51
N ASN A 201 22.62 10.45 -4.91
CA ASN A 201 22.05 9.33 -4.15
C ASN A 201 22.90 8.91 -2.93
N THR A 202 24.12 9.45 -2.81
CA THR A 202 25.10 9.12 -1.78
C THR A 202 25.30 10.30 -0.83
N PHE A 203 25.11 10.04 0.47
CA PHE A 203 25.28 11.06 1.51
C PHE A 203 26.63 10.97 2.23
N PHE A 204 27.58 10.19 1.73
CA PHE A 204 28.94 10.12 2.26
C PHE A 204 29.89 10.86 1.32
N ARG A 205 31.00 11.38 1.85
CA ARG A 205 32.02 12.11 1.06
C ARG A 205 32.54 11.25 -0.10
N GLU A 206 32.80 9.98 0.18
CA GLU A 206 33.21 9.01 -0.82
C GLU A 206 32.08 8.01 -1.09
N PRO A 207 31.60 7.91 -2.33
CA PRO A 207 30.70 6.83 -2.72
C PRO A 207 31.39 5.49 -2.62
N GLY A 208 30.75 4.55 -1.94
CA GLY A 208 31.17 3.15 -2.01
C GLY A 208 31.05 2.66 -3.45
N VAL A 209 31.92 1.70 -3.83
CA VAL A 209 31.98 1.07 -5.17
C VAL A 209 30.61 0.54 -5.66
N TRP A 210 29.67 0.31 -4.74
CA TRP A 210 28.35 -0.26 -4.97
C TRP A 210 27.19 0.73 -4.95
N ASN A 211 27.47 2.03 -4.81
CA ASN A 211 26.44 3.06 -4.74
C ASN A 211 25.77 3.24 -6.11
N ARG A 212 24.44 3.40 -6.08
CA ARG A 212 23.61 3.38 -7.29
C ARG A 212 23.16 4.79 -7.68
N PRO A 213 22.88 5.03 -8.97
CA PRO A 213 22.18 6.22 -9.41
C PRO A 213 20.85 6.40 -8.67
N ILE A 214 20.40 7.65 -8.56
CA ILE A 214 19.11 7.98 -7.96
C ILE A 214 17.97 7.26 -8.69
N GLN A 215 17.16 6.48 -7.97
CA GLN A 215 15.98 5.84 -8.56
C GLN A 215 14.88 6.89 -8.86
N ILE A 216 14.65 7.16 -10.15
CA ILE A 216 13.57 8.05 -10.64
C ILE A 216 12.35 7.30 -11.19
N HIS A 217 12.45 6.00 -11.47
CA HIS A 217 11.30 5.21 -11.93
C HIS A 217 10.48 4.68 -10.75
N LEU A 218 9.71 5.59 -10.12
CA LEU A 218 8.76 5.28 -9.06
C LEU A 218 7.34 5.15 -9.63
N ARG A 219 6.45 4.48 -8.91
CA ARG A 219 5.03 4.41 -9.28
C ARG A 219 4.40 5.80 -9.19
N PRO A 220 3.43 6.17 -10.06
CA PRO A 220 2.78 7.48 -10.02
C PRO A 220 2.18 7.83 -8.66
N LYS A 221 1.58 6.85 -7.98
CA LYS A 221 1.05 7.03 -6.62
C LYS A 221 2.13 7.41 -5.61
N THR A 222 3.34 6.83 -5.73
CA THR A 222 4.47 7.14 -4.86
C THR A 222 4.96 8.57 -5.09
N TYR A 223 5.03 9.00 -6.36
CA TYR A 223 5.35 10.39 -6.69
C TYR A 223 4.36 11.37 -6.09
N ARG A 224 3.04 11.14 -6.27
CA ARG A 224 2.01 11.98 -5.65
C ARG A 224 2.19 12.10 -4.14
N GLN A 225 2.43 10.97 -3.47
CA GLN A 225 2.65 10.95 -2.02
C GLN A 225 3.89 11.74 -1.60
N TYR A 226 5.00 11.60 -2.33
CA TYR A 226 6.26 12.29 -1.99
C TYR A 226 6.19 13.79 -2.30
N CYS A 227 5.64 14.16 -3.45
CA CYS A 227 5.39 15.54 -3.84
C CYS A 227 4.50 16.24 -2.81
N GLN A 228 3.43 15.58 -2.34
CA GLN A 228 2.54 16.13 -1.32
C GLN A 228 3.26 16.44 0.00
N VAL A 229 4.32 15.70 0.37
CA VAL A 229 5.09 16.03 1.58
C VAL A 229 5.83 17.36 1.41
N TRP A 230 6.38 17.62 0.22
CA TRP A 230 7.10 18.86 -0.08
C TRP A 230 6.16 20.05 -0.24
N GLN A 231 4.99 19.87 -0.86
CA GLN A 231 3.92 20.88 -0.90
C GLN A 231 3.50 21.32 0.50
N ARG A 232 3.38 20.36 1.43
CA ARG A 232 3.06 20.63 2.83
C ARG A 232 4.17 21.38 3.56
N LEU A 233 5.45 21.15 3.23
CA LEU A 233 6.58 21.92 3.74
C LEU A 233 6.48 23.39 3.29
N VAL A 234 6.19 23.62 2.01
CA VAL A 234 6.03 24.98 1.47
C VAL A 234 4.82 25.68 2.10
N CYS A 235 3.69 24.99 2.24
CA CYS A 235 2.52 25.55 2.92
C CYS A 235 2.82 25.87 4.40
N PHE A 236 3.54 24.97 5.08
CA PHE A 236 3.98 25.20 6.45
C PHE A 236 4.84 26.46 6.53
N ALA A 237 5.91 26.56 5.74
CA ALA A 237 6.83 27.68 5.75
C ALA A 237 6.13 29.02 5.49
N TYR A 238 5.09 29.05 4.64
CA TYR A 238 4.30 30.25 4.43
C TYR A 238 3.37 30.56 5.61
N ARG A 239 2.57 29.59 6.08
CA ARG A 239 1.56 29.80 7.13
C ARG A 239 2.17 30.10 8.49
N SER A 240 3.26 29.44 8.84
CA SER A 240 3.87 29.55 10.17
C SER A 240 4.67 30.83 10.38
N THR A 241 4.93 31.60 9.31
CA THR A 241 5.62 32.90 9.38
C THR A 241 4.71 34.09 9.13
N ARG A 242 3.39 33.86 9.01
CA ARG A 242 2.43 34.96 8.89
C ARG A 242 2.32 35.70 10.23
N PRO A 243 2.26 37.05 10.22
CA PRO A 243 2.20 37.84 11.45
C PRO A 243 0.88 37.66 12.23
N ASP A 244 -0.21 37.30 11.55
CA ASP A 244 -1.53 37.03 12.11
C ASP A 244 -1.71 35.58 12.59
N GLN A 245 -0.69 34.73 12.45
CA GLN A 245 -0.77 33.33 12.84
C GLN A 245 -0.81 33.19 14.38
N PRO A 246 -1.89 32.61 14.97
CA PRO A 246 -2.02 32.52 16.43
C PRO A 246 -1.07 31.51 17.08
N ILE A 247 -0.56 30.54 16.31
CA ILE A 247 0.36 29.52 16.79
C ILE A 247 1.79 30.01 16.59
N GLN A 248 2.47 30.37 17.68
CA GLN A 248 3.87 30.76 17.64
C GLN A 248 4.78 29.54 17.84
N LEU A 249 5.56 29.23 16.80
CA LEU A 249 6.56 28.17 16.78
C LEU A 249 7.96 28.78 16.74
N ARG A 250 8.95 28.18 17.42
CA ARG A 250 10.29 28.78 17.60
C ARG A 250 11.13 28.94 16.33
N HIS A 251 10.77 28.25 15.25
CA HIS A 251 11.48 28.36 13.97
C HIS A 251 11.47 29.79 13.42
N GLN A 252 12.53 30.13 12.68
CA GLN A 252 12.67 31.44 12.04
C GLN A 252 13.29 31.26 10.65
N LEU A 253 12.82 32.05 9.68
CA LEU A 253 13.46 32.14 8.38
C LEU A 253 14.68 33.05 8.50
N ASN A 254 15.82 32.60 8.00
CA ASN A 254 16.98 33.47 7.84
C ASN A 254 16.74 34.47 6.69
N THR A 255 17.63 35.46 6.54
CA THR A 255 17.49 36.53 5.53
C THR A 255 17.31 35.98 4.11
N THR A 256 18.05 34.94 3.73
CA THR A 256 17.96 34.31 2.41
C THR A 256 16.62 33.60 2.21
N GLN A 257 16.15 32.87 3.23
CA GLN A 257 14.89 32.16 3.21
C GLN A 257 13.69 33.12 3.18
N LEU A 258 13.76 34.21 3.94
CA LEU A 258 12.72 35.25 3.96
C LEU A 258 12.65 35.94 2.60
N ALA A 259 13.78 36.39 2.05
CA ALA A 259 13.83 37.00 0.72
C ALA A 259 13.28 36.08 -0.38
N ALA A 260 13.59 34.78 -0.31
CA ALA A 260 13.05 33.79 -1.25
C ALA A 260 11.54 33.59 -1.08
N LEU A 261 11.03 33.60 0.16
CA LEU A 261 9.59 33.51 0.43
C LEU A 261 8.85 34.75 -0.06
N ASP A 262 9.41 35.95 0.17
CA ASP A 262 8.83 37.22 -0.25
C ASP A 262 8.75 37.31 -1.78
N GLN A 263 9.80 36.92 -2.51
CA GLN A 263 9.78 36.83 -3.98
C GLN A 263 8.72 35.84 -4.47
N MET A 264 8.61 34.68 -3.79
CA MET A 264 7.63 33.67 -4.15
C MET A 264 6.20 34.14 -3.93
N GLU A 265 5.96 34.90 -2.85
CA GLU A 265 4.68 35.55 -2.57
C GLU A 265 4.37 36.64 -3.61
N GLU A 266 5.33 37.51 -3.92
CA GLU A 266 5.18 38.57 -4.91
C GLU A 266 4.80 38.00 -6.29
N TYR A 267 5.58 37.05 -6.81
CA TYR A 267 5.29 36.43 -8.11
C TYR A 267 3.99 35.62 -8.11
N GLY A 268 3.66 34.99 -6.97
CA GLY A 268 2.39 34.29 -6.81
C GLY A 268 1.20 35.23 -6.87
N GLN A 269 1.27 36.39 -6.22
CA GLN A 269 0.23 37.42 -6.28
C GLN A 269 0.11 38.03 -7.68
N GLN A 270 1.24 38.30 -8.35
CA GLN A 270 1.24 38.77 -9.75
C GLN A 270 0.57 37.76 -10.68
N PHE A 271 0.88 36.47 -10.53
CA PHE A 271 0.27 35.42 -11.34
C PHE A 271 -1.24 35.28 -11.05
N LEU A 272 -1.67 35.35 -9.79
CA LEU A 272 -3.10 35.38 -9.46
C LEU A 272 -3.82 36.58 -10.08
N ALA A 273 -3.23 37.77 -10.01
CA ALA A 273 -3.81 38.99 -10.54
C ALA A 273 -3.97 38.92 -12.06
N LEU A 274 -3.00 38.33 -12.79
CA LEU A 274 -3.11 38.10 -14.23
C LEU A 274 -4.25 37.14 -14.56
N ARG A 275 -4.35 36.03 -13.82
CA ARG A 275 -5.43 35.04 -14.02
C ARG A 275 -6.82 35.56 -13.66
N ALA A 276 -6.91 36.53 -12.75
CA ALA A 276 -8.17 37.18 -12.38
C ALA A 276 -8.65 38.19 -13.42
N LYS A 277 -7.75 38.75 -14.25
CA LYS A 277 -8.09 39.81 -15.23
C LYS A 277 -8.75 39.30 -16.52
N GLY A 278 -8.67 38.01 -16.83
CA GLY A 278 -9.36 37.40 -17.97
C GLY A 278 -8.99 37.98 -19.36
N PRO A 279 -9.40 37.31 -20.46
CA PRO A 279 -9.05 37.73 -21.82
C PRO A 279 -9.77 39.00 -22.32
N GLU A 280 -10.77 39.53 -21.62
CA GLU A 280 -11.58 40.67 -22.08
C GLU A 280 -10.88 42.03 -21.96
N THR A 281 -9.88 42.19 -21.07
CA THR A 281 -9.18 43.48 -20.88
C THR A 281 -7.95 43.64 -21.79
N GLN A 282 -7.38 42.55 -22.29
CA GLN A 282 -6.19 42.60 -23.17
C GLN A 282 -6.55 43.05 -24.60
N LEU A 283 -7.73 42.68 -25.10
CA LEU A 283 -8.24 43.15 -26.39
C LEU A 283 -8.48 44.67 -26.46
N ALA A 284 -8.71 45.33 -25.32
CA ALA A 284 -8.90 46.79 -25.25
C ALA A 284 -7.57 47.59 -25.26
N LEU A 285 -6.47 46.97 -24.81
CA LEU A 285 -5.15 47.61 -24.75
C LEU A 285 -4.37 47.44 -26.06
N GLU A 286 -4.54 46.33 -26.77
CA GLU A 286 -3.90 46.09 -28.06
C GLU A 286 -4.62 46.78 -29.24
N ALA A 287 -5.90 47.14 -29.09
CA ALA A 287 -6.66 47.87 -30.12
C ALA A 287 -6.26 49.36 -30.29
N SER A 288 -5.38 49.90 -29.44
CA SER A 288 -4.93 51.30 -29.50
C SER A 288 -3.62 51.50 -30.26
N GLN A 289 -2.98 50.44 -30.75
CA GLN A 289 -1.70 50.52 -31.46
C GLN A 289 -1.64 49.51 -32.60
N ILE A 290 -2.18 49.86 -33.78
CA ILE A 290 -1.68 49.49 -35.13
C ILE A 290 -2.45 50.33 -36.19
N PRO A 291 -1.77 50.94 -37.18
CA PRO A 291 -2.39 51.64 -38.32
C PRO A 291 -3.04 50.70 -39.35
N GLN A 292 -4.04 51.23 -40.07
CA GLN A 292 -4.85 50.55 -41.08
C GLN A 292 -4.13 50.25 -42.41
N GLU A 293 -4.74 49.28 -43.11
CA GLU A 293 -4.68 48.93 -44.55
C GLU A 293 -3.60 47.92 -44.99
N SER A 294 -3.84 46.94 -45.87
CA SER A 294 -4.99 46.53 -46.70
C SER A 294 -4.74 45.10 -47.23
N GLY A 295 -5.79 44.40 -47.70
CA GLY A 295 -5.64 43.43 -48.78
C GLY A 295 -6.10 41.98 -48.57
N ALA A 296 -7.27 41.67 -49.15
CA ALA A 296 -7.60 40.48 -49.94
C ALA A 296 -7.81 39.08 -49.27
N SER A 297 -9.10 38.71 -49.24
CA SER A 297 -9.71 37.54 -49.91
C SER A 297 -9.10 36.14 -49.78
N GLY A 298 -9.89 35.20 -49.24
CA GLY A 298 -9.76 33.77 -49.57
C GLY A 298 -10.29 32.83 -48.49
N ALA A 299 -11.59 32.54 -48.49
CA ALA A 299 -12.14 31.40 -47.74
C ALA A 299 -12.02 30.11 -48.57
N PRO A 300 -11.61 28.99 -47.94
CA PRO A 300 -12.26 27.72 -48.28
C PRO A 300 -12.63 26.86 -47.06
N LEU A 301 -13.93 26.54 -47.02
CA LEU A 301 -14.56 25.23 -46.76
C LEU A 301 -14.01 24.32 -45.64
N LEU A 302 -14.81 24.19 -44.59
CA LEU A 302 -14.76 23.12 -43.59
C LEU A 302 -14.95 21.73 -44.23
N ALA A 303 -14.04 20.81 -43.93
CA ALA A 303 -14.24 19.37 -44.10
C ALA A 303 -14.92 18.77 -42.84
N PRO A 304 -15.81 17.76 -42.99
CA PRO A 304 -16.48 17.12 -41.86
C PRO A 304 -15.51 16.23 -41.04
N PRO A 305 -15.77 16.03 -39.73
CA PRO A 305 -14.88 15.29 -38.85
C PRO A 305 -14.86 13.79 -39.19
N ALA A 306 -13.66 13.22 -39.22
CA ALA A 306 -13.44 11.79 -39.37
C ALA A 306 -14.02 10.99 -38.18
N PRO A 307 -14.56 9.77 -38.40
CA PRO A 307 -15.12 8.95 -37.34
C PRO A 307 -14.05 8.52 -36.32
N PRO A 308 -14.44 8.29 -35.05
CA PRO A 308 -13.50 7.94 -33.99
C PRO A 308 -12.84 6.59 -34.28
N ALA A 309 -11.50 6.57 -34.23
CA ALA A 309 -10.72 5.35 -34.34
C ALA A 309 -11.12 4.33 -33.26
N PRO A 310 -11.14 3.02 -33.58
CA PRO A 310 -11.48 1.99 -32.62
C PRO A 310 -10.49 1.99 -31.44
N PRO A 311 -10.94 1.63 -30.22
CA PRO A 311 -10.11 1.68 -29.03
C PRO A 311 -8.90 0.76 -29.19
N ALA A 312 -7.71 1.36 -29.11
CA ALA A 312 -6.46 0.62 -29.16
C ALA A 312 -6.42 -0.48 -28.09
N PRO A 313 -5.88 -1.67 -28.42
CA PRO A 313 -5.68 -2.73 -27.45
C PRO A 313 -4.86 -2.19 -26.26
N ARG A 314 -5.37 -2.40 -25.04
CA ARG A 314 -4.71 -1.91 -23.81
C ARG A 314 -3.36 -2.59 -23.66
N GLY A 315 -2.32 -1.82 -23.99
CA GLY A 315 -0.92 -2.14 -23.81
C GLY A 315 -0.47 -2.24 -22.34
N PRO A 316 0.83 -2.51 -22.14
CA PRO A 316 1.40 -3.14 -20.95
C PRO A 316 1.53 -2.20 -19.74
N ALA A 317 1.84 -2.80 -18.58
CA ALA A 317 2.31 -2.23 -17.31
C ALA A 317 2.15 -0.71 -17.08
N GLU A 318 1.44 -0.36 -15.99
CA GLU A 318 1.27 1.01 -15.48
C GLU A 318 2.58 1.84 -15.58
N PRO A 319 2.58 3.00 -16.26
CA PRO A 319 3.80 3.74 -16.57
C PRO A 319 4.54 4.18 -15.29
N LEU A 320 5.85 3.94 -15.24
CA LEU A 320 6.72 4.38 -14.15
C LEU A 320 7.17 5.83 -14.40
N GLY A 321 7.04 6.68 -13.37
CA GLY A 321 7.33 8.12 -13.44
C GLY A 321 6.32 8.96 -12.65
N PRO A 322 6.57 10.27 -12.50
CA PRO A 322 5.55 11.18 -12.00
C PRO A 322 4.33 11.13 -12.93
N PRO A 323 3.10 11.33 -12.40
CA PRO A 323 1.94 11.46 -13.26
C PRO A 323 2.19 12.56 -14.29
N ALA A 324 1.83 12.30 -15.55
CA ALA A 324 1.86 13.35 -16.56
C ALA A 324 0.99 14.51 -16.07
N LEU A 325 1.55 15.71 -16.10
CA LEU A 325 0.78 16.91 -15.83
C LEU A 325 -0.30 17.03 -16.92
N PRO A 326 -1.52 17.46 -16.57
CA PRO A 326 -2.52 17.79 -17.58
C PRO A 326 -1.93 18.81 -18.55
N ALA A 327 -2.39 18.80 -19.82
CA ALA A 327 -1.97 19.79 -20.79
C ALA A 327 -2.14 21.19 -20.15
N PRO A 328 -1.09 22.03 -20.15
CA PRO A 328 -1.17 23.33 -19.51
C PRO A 328 -2.33 24.10 -20.16
N PRO A 329 -3.14 24.83 -19.37
CA PRO A 329 -4.07 25.80 -19.97
C PRO A 329 -3.27 26.74 -20.87
N SER A 330 -3.85 27.23 -21.97
CA SER A 330 -3.20 28.23 -22.82
C SER A 330 -2.91 29.47 -21.99
N LEU A 331 -1.68 29.61 -21.52
CA LEU A 331 -1.22 30.78 -20.78
C LEU A 331 -0.83 31.85 -21.79
N SER A 332 -1.22 33.10 -21.52
CA SER A 332 -0.68 34.24 -22.23
C SER A 332 0.83 34.39 -21.92
N PRO A 333 1.63 35.02 -22.81
CA PRO A 333 3.06 35.27 -22.54
C PRO A 333 3.37 35.91 -21.17
N PRO A 334 2.61 36.90 -20.66
CA PRO A 334 2.85 37.43 -19.31
C PRO A 334 2.52 36.42 -18.19
N GLU A 335 1.48 35.59 -18.37
CA GLU A 335 1.14 34.52 -17.42
C GLU A 335 2.21 33.43 -17.38
N GLU A 336 2.75 33.05 -18.52
CA GLU A 336 3.87 32.08 -18.62
C GLU A 336 5.12 32.62 -17.92
N LYS A 337 5.47 33.89 -18.18
CA LYS A 337 6.58 34.55 -17.51
C LYS A 337 6.41 34.58 -15.99
N ALA A 338 5.24 34.99 -15.50
CA ALA A 338 4.93 35.04 -14.06
C ALA A 338 4.95 33.63 -13.43
N GLN A 339 4.44 32.61 -14.13
CA GLN A 339 4.51 31.22 -13.68
C GLN A 339 5.96 30.74 -13.57
N ASN A 340 6.80 31.03 -14.56
CA ASN A 340 8.22 30.65 -14.53
C ASN A 340 8.99 31.36 -13.41
N GLN A 341 8.68 32.64 -13.14
CA GLN A 341 9.26 33.38 -12.02
C GLN A 341 8.83 32.79 -10.67
N LEU A 342 7.54 32.43 -10.53
CA LEU A 342 7.03 31.74 -9.34
C LEU A 342 7.73 30.38 -9.14
N ASP A 343 7.89 29.60 -10.21
CA ASP A 343 8.57 28.30 -10.16
C ASP A 343 10.03 28.44 -9.74
N GLN A 344 10.73 29.45 -10.29
CA GLN A 344 12.11 29.73 -9.90
C GLN A 344 12.21 30.18 -8.43
N ALA A 345 11.32 31.07 -7.96
CA ALA A 345 11.30 31.50 -6.56
C ALA A 345 10.98 30.33 -5.60
N CYS A 346 10.07 29.44 -5.99
CA CYS A 346 9.74 28.24 -5.22
C CYS A 346 10.92 27.25 -5.12
N LEU A 347 11.70 27.11 -6.20
CA LEU A 347 12.94 26.35 -6.19
C LEU A 347 13.99 27.00 -5.28
N THR A 348 14.19 28.32 -5.39
CA THR A 348 15.10 29.08 -4.53
C THR A 348 14.76 28.91 -3.05
N LEU A 349 13.48 29.06 -2.67
CA LEU A 349 13.03 28.83 -1.30
C LEU A 349 13.31 27.38 -0.87
N SER A 350 13.01 26.40 -1.71
CA SER A 350 13.22 24.98 -1.40
C SER A 350 14.70 24.64 -1.14
N ILE A 351 15.61 25.24 -1.91
CA ILE A 351 17.06 25.08 -1.72
C ILE A 351 17.52 25.84 -0.46
N ALA A 352 17.04 27.06 -0.23
CA ALA A 352 17.37 27.82 0.97
C ALA A 352 16.88 27.15 2.27
N LEU A 353 15.74 26.45 2.24
CA LEU A 353 15.24 25.66 3.38
C LEU A 353 16.12 24.44 3.69
N LEU A 354 16.75 23.85 2.67
CA LEU A 354 17.73 22.78 2.82
C LEU A 354 19.07 23.31 3.34
N ASP A 355 19.49 24.47 2.85
CA ASP A 355 20.72 25.15 3.22
C ASP A 355 20.56 26.02 4.48
N HIS A 356 20.23 25.36 5.60
CA HIS A 356 20.15 25.99 6.91
C HIS A 356 21.18 25.37 7.83
N THR A 357 21.97 26.17 8.56
CA THR A 357 22.97 25.61 9.47
C THR A 357 22.42 25.38 10.87
N LEU A 358 22.51 24.15 11.37
CA LEU A 358 22.06 23.75 12.71
C LEU A 358 23.20 23.91 13.73
N LYS A 359 23.43 25.12 14.23
CA LYS A 359 24.46 25.41 15.26
C LYS A 359 23.92 25.48 16.70
N GLY A 360 22.64 25.80 16.87
CA GLY A 360 21.97 25.98 18.17
C GLY A 360 20.78 25.05 18.34
N ASP A 361 19.61 25.61 18.65
CA ASP A 361 18.38 24.82 18.72
C ASP A 361 18.00 24.31 17.33
N LEU A 362 17.83 22.98 17.20
CA LEU A 362 17.49 22.34 15.94
C LEU A 362 16.19 22.91 15.34
N PHE A 363 15.27 23.33 16.21
CA PHE A 363 13.96 23.82 15.82
C PHE A 363 13.93 25.28 15.34
N GLU A 364 15.06 26.00 15.36
CA GLU A 364 15.19 27.28 14.64
C GLU A 364 15.01 27.07 13.13
N SER A 365 15.37 25.90 12.62
CA SER A 365 15.14 25.55 11.22
C SER A 365 13.67 25.27 10.93
N THR A 366 13.10 26.03 9.99
CA THR A 366 11.75 25.80 9.43
C THR A 366 11.53 24.37 8.98
N LEU A 367 12.52 23.75 8.33
CA LEU A 367 12.41 22.37 7.88
C LEU A 367 12.32 21.39 9.06
N VAL A 368 13.12 21.59 10.11
CA VAL A 368 13.10 20.72 11.30
C VAL A 368 11.83 20.91 12.13
N ALA A 369 11.35 22.15 12.26
CA ALA A 369 10.05 22.43 12.86
C ALA A 369 8.90 21.79 12.09
N PHE A 370 8.93 21.82 10.76
CA PHE A 370 7.98 21.10 9.92
C PHE A 370 7.99 19.58 10.21
N LEU A 371 9.16 18.98 10.48
CA LEU A 371 9.22 17.57 10.86
C LEU A 371 8.41 17.29 12.14
N ALA A 372 8.44 18.18 13.13
CA ALA A 372 7.64 18.05 14.35
C ALA A 372 6.14 18.15 14.06
N VAL A 373 5.72 19.13 13.26
CA VAL A 373 4.32 19.27 12.82
C VAL A 373 3.84 18.04 12.04
N LEU A 374 4.69 17.55 11.13
CA LEU A 374 4.42 16.33 10.37
C LEU A 374 4.34 15.09 11.27
N GLY A 375 5.02 15.14 12.42
CA GLY A 375 5.02 14.12 13.46
C GLY A 375 3.70 13.99 14.21
N VAL A 376 2.78 14.95 14.06
CA VAL A 376 1.46 14.91 14.71
C VAL A 376 0.48 14.04 13.92
N ASP A 377 -0.27 13.20 14.64
CA ASP A 377 -1.45 12.49 14.15
C ASP A 377 -2.74 13.15 14.67
N PRO A 378 -3.38 14.02 13.86
CA PRO A 378 -4.55 14.80 14.32
C PRO A 378 -5.78 13.92 14.54
N ALA A 379 -5.86 12.73 13.93
CA ALA A 379 -6.98 11.83 14.15
C ALA A 379 -6.90 11.13 15.51
N ARG A 380 -5.69 10.88 15.99
CA ARG A 380 -5.42 10.21 17.27
C ARG A 380 -5.09 11.18 18.40
N GLN A 381 -4.79 12.44 18.08
CA GLN A 381 -4.28 13.44 19.03
C GLN A 381 -2.98 12.96 19.70
N THR A 382 -2.10 12.29 18.94
CA THR A 382 -0.82 11.77 19.43
C THR A 382 0.31 12.03 18.44
N PHE A 383 1.55 11.78 18.86
CA PHE A 383 2.68 11.70 17.94
C PHE A 383 2.68 10.40 17.13
N ARG A 384 3.23 10.47 15.92
CA ARG A 384 3.39 9.35 15.00
C ARG A 384 4.56 8.46 15.40
N GLU A 385 4.34 7.16 15.31
CA GLU A 385 5.37 6.14 15.48
C GLU A 385 6.35 6.09 14.28
N PRO A 386 7.58 5.56 14.47
CA PRO A 386 8.56 5.40 13.40
C PRO A 386 8.02 4.69 12.15
N TYR A 387 7.17 3.67 12.33
CA TYR A 387 6.60 2.89 11.23
C TYR A 387 5.77 3.74 10.25
N SER A 388 4.94 4.65 10.78
CA SER A 388 4.09 5.52 9.96
C SER A 388 4.80 6.79 9.51
N TYR A 389 5.91 7.15 10.16
CA TYR A 389 6.62 8.39 9.90
C TYR A 389 7.74 8.29 8.86
N THR A 390 8.48 7.17 8.81
CA THR A 390 9.64 7.01 7.92
C THR A 390 9.35 7.13 6.42
N SER A 391 8.09 6.92 5.99
CA SER A 391 7.66 7.18 4.62
C SER A 391 7.68 8.67 4.25
N TYR A 392 7.35 9.56 5.20
CA TYR A 392 7.42 11.01 4.97
C TYR A 392 8.87 11.47 4.81
N LEU A 393 9.76 11.00 5.69
CA LEU A 393 11.20 11.27 5.58
C LEU A 393 11.79 10.76 4.27
N SER A 394 11.32 9.59 3.79
CA SER A 394 11.75 9.05 2.49
C SER A 394 11.26 9.90 1.32
N GLY A 395 10.05 10.47 1.43
CA GLY A 395 9.53 11.45 0.47
C GLY A 395 10.36 12.72 0.44
N LEU A 396 10.63 13.32 1.61
CA LEU A 396 11.48 14.52 1.73
C LEU A 396 12.85 14.29 1.12
N VAL A 397 13.54 13.20 1.47
CA VAL A 397 14.87 12.91 0.89
C VAL A 397 14.80 12.81 -0.64
N LYS A 398 13.80 12.10 -1.18
CA LYS A 398 13.69 11.92 -2.63
C LYS A 398 13.40 13.24 -3.35
N MET A 399 12.50 14.08 -2.82
CA MET A 399 12.18 15.37 -3.42
C MET A 399 13.36 16.35 -3.30
N ALA A 400 14.04 16.40 -2.16
CA ALA A 400 15.26 17.20 -1.98
C ALA A 400 16.34 16.84 -3.02
N GLN A 401 16.62 15.55 -3.21
CA GLN A 401 17.58 15.07 -4.21
C GLN A 401 17.20 15.51 -5.64
N MET A 402 15.91 15.46 -5.97
CA MET A 402 15.42 15.88 -7.29
C MET A 402 15.51 17.38 -7.48
N LEU A 403 15.16 18.18 -6.47
CA LEU A 403 15.24 19.65 -6.54
C LEU A 403 16.69 20.13 -6.61
N VAL A 404 17.61 19.50 -5.89
CA VAL A 404 19.05 19.80 -5.98
C VAL A 404 19.60 19.46 -7.37
N ALA A 405 19.20 18.34 -7.95
CA ALA A 405 19.54 17.99 -9.33
C ALA A 405 19.04 19.03 -10.34
N LEU A 406 17.80 19.51 -10.16
CA LEU A 406 17.23 20.57 -10.99
C LEU A 406 17.99 21.90 -10.82
N GLN A 407 18.28 22.29 -9.58
CA GLN A 407 18.99 23.54 -9.27
C GLN A 407 20.39 23.57 -9.91
N ALA A 408 21.12 22.46 -9.89
CA ALA A 408 22.46 22.39 -10.51
C ALA A 408 22.42 22.68 -12.02
N VAL A 409 21.41 22.15 -12.72
CA VAL A 409 21.20 22.43 -14.14
C VAL A 409 20.75 23.88 -14.37
N HIS A 410 19.91 24.44 -13.49
CA HIS A 410 19.50 25.85 -13.59
C HIS A 410 20.70 26.79 -13.42
N LEU A 411 21.58 26.53 -12.46
CA LEU A 411 22.82 27.30 -12.25
C LEU A 411 23.75 27.24 -13.47
N THR A 412 23.84 26.08 -14.11
CA THR A 412 24.64 25.91 -15.34
C THR A 412 24.02 26.69 -16.51
N ARG A 413 22.70 26.61 -16.70
CA ARG A 413 22.00 27.36 -17.75
C ARG A 413 22.05 28.88 -17.57
N ALA A 414 22.09 29.34 -16.32
CA ALA A 414 22.26 30.74 -15.99
C ALA A 414 23.72 31.23 -16.15
N GLY A 415 24.66 30.33 -16.50
CA GLY A 415 26.08 30.66 -16.64
C GLY A 415 26.80 30.89 -15.31
N ALA A 416 26.18 30.57 -14.17
CA ALA A 416 26.79 30.73 -12.86
C ALA A 416 27.88 29.69 -12.58
N VAL A 417 27.77 28.51 -13.20
CA VAL A 417 28.71 27.40 -13.05
C VAL A 417 28.92 26.73 -14.42
N SER A 418 30.12 26.20 -14.68
CA SER A 418 30.46 25.61 -15.97
C SER A 418 29.80 24.24 -16.21
N HIS A 419 29.69 23.40 -15.19
CA HIS A 419 29.08 22.08 -15.29
C HIS A 419 28.13 21.79 -14.12
N PRO A 420 27.02 21.04 -14.31
CA PRO A 420 26.10 20.72 -13.22
C PRO A 420 26.75 19.96 -12.06
N ALA A 421 27.78 19.15 -12.35
CA ALA A 421 28.54 18.42 -11.33
C ALA A 421 29.17 19.35 -10.27
N ASP A 422 29.74 20.48 -10.70
CA ASP A 422 30.39 21.43 -9.79
C ASP A 422 29.37 22.03 -8.80
N ALA A 423 28.22 22.45 -9.32
CA ALA A 423 27.12 22.97 -8.51
C ALA A 423 26.53 21.90 -7.57
N LEU A 424 26.49 20.64 -8.03
CA LEU A 424 26.05 19.51 -7.23
C LEU A 424 27.00 19.25 -6.07
N ASP A 425 28.30 19.17 -6.32
CA ASP A 425 29.28 18.89 -5.27
C ASP A 425 29.31 20.00 -4.22
N GLU A 426 29.24 21.27 -4.64
CA GLU A 426 29.14 22.40 -3.73
C GLU A 426 27.89 22.32 -2.82
N MET A 427 26.71 22.11 -3.40
CA MET A 427 25.47 21.94 -2.63
C MET A 427 25.51 20.70 -1.73
N ARG A 428 26.14 19.62 -2.20
CA ARG A 428 26.26 18.38 -1.43
C ARG A 428 27.07 18.60 -0.17
N GLU A 429 28.25 19.20 -0.31
CA GLU A 429 29.14 19.49 0.81
C GLU A 429 28.51 20.47 1.82
N ARG A 430 27.74 21.45 1.33
CA ARG A 430 27.08 22.44 2.20
C ARG A 430 25.94 21.86 3.03
N PHE A 431 25.09 20.99 2.46
CA PHE A 431 23.88 20.58 3.17
C PHE A 431 23.34 19.16 2.90
N LEU A 432 23.82 18.38 1.93
CA LEU A 432 23.30 17.02 1.70
C LEU A 432 24.12 15.89 2.34
N LEU A 433 25.40 16.12 2.63
CA LEU A 433 26.26 15.08 3.21
C LEU A 433 25.89 14.74 4.67
N TYR A 434 26.13 13.49 5.03
CA TYR A 434 25.98 12.96 6.37
C TYR A 434 27.04 13.57 7.30
N GLY A 435 26.62 13.95 8.50
CA GLY A 435 27.48 14.63 9.48
C GLY A 435 27.55 16.14 9.30
N VAL A 436 27.07 16.68 8.17
CA VAL A 436 26.88 18.12 8.01
C VAL A 436 25.74 18.60 8.91
N ARG A 437 25.94 19.74 9.55
CA ARG A 437 24.96 20.38 10.45
C ARG A 437 23.85 21.07 9.65
N ALA A 438 23.08 20.29 8.90
CA ALA A 438 21.99 20.77 8.05
C ALA A 438 20.70 19.93 8.25
N PRO A 439 19.50 20.48 7.96
CA PRO A 439 18.23 19.78 8.11
C PRO A 439 18.17 18.44 7.39
N PHE A 440 18.79 18.34 6.21
CA PHE A 440 18.84 17.09 5.47
C PHE A 440 19.62 15.98 6.21
N GLY A 441 20.72 16.34 6.86
CA GLY A 441 21.47 15.44 7.75
C GLY A 441 20.59 14.92 8.90
N TRP A 442 19.75 15.79 9.47
CA TRP A 442 18.79 15.42 10.51
C TRP A 442 17.68 14.49 9.97
N ILE A 443 17.10 14.80 8.80
CA ILE A 443 16.11 13.94 8.12
C ILE A 443 16.67 12.54 7.90
N THR A 444 17.88 12.43 7.36
CA THR A 444 18.50 11.13 7.05
C THR A 444 18.83 10.36 8.34
N ARG A 445 19.29 11.03 9.40
CA ARG A 445 19.49 10.45 10.73
C ARG A 445 18.18 9.89 11.31
N LEU A 446 17.11 10.69 11.35
CA LEU A 446 15.79 10.24 11.83
C LEU A 446 15.26 9.06 11.00
N ARG A 447 15.45 9.08 9.69
CA ARG A 447 15.02 7.99 8.81
C ARG A 447 15.77 6.69 9.10
N THR A 448 17.08 6.75 9.29
CA THR A 448 17.91 5.59 9.61
C THR A 448 17.58 5.05 10.99
N TYR A 449 17.45 5.92 12.00
CA TYR A 449 17.07 5.54 13.35
C TYR A 449 15.67 4.94 13.41
N GLY A 450 14.68 5.58 12.77
CA GLY A 450 13.30 5.06 12.71
C GLY A 450 13.22 3.70 12.01
N LYS A 451 14.01 3.47 10.96
CA LYS A 451 14.15 2.15 10.33
C LYS A 451 14.82 1.12 11.25
N LYS A 452 15.85 1.53 12.02
CA LYS A 452 16.47 0.68 13.04
C LYS A 452 15.44 0.24 14.07
N ILE A 453 14.68 1.18 14.65
CA ILE A 453 13.57 0.89 15.57
C ILE A 453 12.56 -0.04 14.92
N GLN A 454 12.13 0.21 13.67
CA GLN A 454 11.19 -0.66 12.98
C GLN A 454 11.70 -2.10 12.82
N ASN A 455 13.01 -2.27 12.64
CA ASN A 455 13.63 -3.58 12.43
C ASN A 455 13.95 -4.30 13.75
N SER A 456 14.36 -3.57 14.80
CA SER A 456 14.71 -4.12 16.12
C SER A 456 13.50 -4.28 17.04
N THR A 457 12.53 -3.38 16.94
CA THR A 457 11.27 -3.45 17.71
C THR A 457 10.40 -4.49 17.04
N THR A 458 10.21 -5.63 17.71
CA THR A 458 9.07 -6.50 17.45
C THR A 458 7.85 -5.62 17.58
N SER A 459 7.11 -5.38 16.48
CA SER A 459 5.98 -4.45 16.43
C SER A 459 5.14 -4.59 17.70
N LEU A 460 5.28 -3.64 18.63
CA LEU A 460 4.67 -3.71 19.94
C LEU A 460 3.15 -3.88 19.75
N GLY A 461 2.62 -4.97 20.32
CA GLY A 461 1.28 -4.97 20.92
C GLY A 461 0.03 -5.04 20.03
N TYR A 462 0.02 -5.78 18.91
CA TYR A 462 -1.26 -6.05 18.22
C TYR A 462 -1.65 -7.51 18.11
N ILE A 463 -0.76 -8.46 18.44
CA ILE A 463 -1.10 -9.89 18.38
C ILE A 463 -1.30 -10.38 19.80
N TYR A 464 -2.54 -10.76 20.12
CA TYR A 464 -2.92 -11.36 21.39
C TYR A 464 -3.23 -12.84 21.16
N TRP A 465 -2.74 -13.68 22.05
CA TRP A 465 -3.09 -15.08 22.13
C TRP A 465 -4.08 -15.29 23.27
N SER A 466 -5.01 -16.23 23.10
CA SER A 466 -5.69 -16.82 24.26
C SER A 466 -4.71 -17.58 25.13
N ASP A 467 -5.08 -17.83 26.39
CA ASP A 467 -4.21 -18.52 27.37
C ASP A 467 -3.78 -19.92 26.90
N ASP A 468 -4.62 -20.59 26.11
CA ASP A 468 -4.35 -21.91 25.50
C ASP A 468 -3.56 -21.83 24.18
N GLU A 469 -3.21 -20.62 23.76
CA GLU A 469 -2.56 -20.30 22.48
C GLU A 469 -3.33 -20.83 21.25
N GLN A 470 -4.63 -21.15 21.37
CA GLN A 470 -5.42 -21.65 20.24
C GLN A 470 -6.17 -20.58 19.47
N THR A 471 -6.24 -19.35 19.99
CA THR A 471 -6.91 -18.22 19.34
C THR A 471 -5.97 -17.02 19.22
N LEU A 472 -5.76 -16.57 17.99
CA LEU A 472 -5.02 -15.37 17.66
C LEU A 472 -5.97 -14.22 17.38
N SER A 473 -5.72 -13.07 18.01
CA SER A 473 -6.40 -11.81 17.76
C SER A 473 -5.40 -10.76 17.27
N TYR A 474 -5.62 -10.19 16.09
CA TYR A 474 -4.82 -9.14 15.48
C TYR A 474 -5.68 -8.11 14.75
N LYS A 475 -5.90 -6.94 15.36
CA LYS A 475 -6.83 -5.91 14.85
C LYS A 475 -8.23 -6.54 14.64
N ASP A 476 -8.82 -6.39 13.45
CA ASP A 476 -10.11 -7.00 13.10
C ASP A 476 -10.03 -8.50 12.78
N LEU A 477 -8.84 -9.11 12.82
CA LEU A 477 -8.65 -10.54 12.57
C LEU A 477 -8.73 -11.30 13.89
N ARG A 478 -9.77 -12.12 14.06
CA ARG A 478 -9.80 -13.18 15.07
C ARG A 478 -9.76 -14.53 14.35
N LEU A 479 -8.88 -15.42 14.79
CA LEU A 479 -8.60 -16.69 14.12
C LEU A 479 -8.25 -17.78 15.14
N SER A 480 -9.03 -18.86 15.18
CA SER A 480 -8.65 -20.06 15.95
C SER A 480 -7.78 -21.00 15.10
N MET A 481 -6.86 -21.73 15.72
CA MET A 481 -5.97 -22.67 15.03
C MET A 481 -6.77 -23.82 14.41
N ARG A 482 -7.81 -24.31 15.12
CA ARG A 482 -8.79 -25.26 14.58
C ARG A 482 -9.52 -24.68 13.37
N GLY A 483 -10.01 -23.44 13.47
CA GLY A 483 -10.71 -22.78 12.36
C GLY A 483 -9.81 -22.59 11.14
N LEU A 484 -8.54 -22.23 11.34
CA LEU A 484 -7.55 -22.12 10.26
C LEU A 484 -7.31 -23.46 9.55
N ARG A 485 -7.12 -24.55 10.31
CA ARG A 485 -6.95 -25.90 9.76
C ARG A 485 -8.17 -26.33 8.95
N GLN A 486 -9.37 -26.18 9.52
CA GLN A 486 -10.64 -26.50 8.85
C GLN A 486 -10.85 -25.67 7.59
N PHE A 487 -10.53 -24.38 7.64
CA PHE A 487 -10.60 -23.50 6.48
C PHE A 487 -9.70 -23.97 5.35
N ILE A 488 -8.43 -24.28 5.64
CA ILE A 488 -7.48 -24.72 4.61
C ILE A 488 -7.89 -26.09 4.06
N ALA A 489 -8.31 -27.03 4.91
CA ALA A 489 -8.83 -28.33 4.48
C ALA A 489 -10.05 -28.17 3.54
N GLY A 490 -11.01 -27.32 3.91
CA GLY A 490 -12.17 -27.01 3.09
C GLY A 490 -11.80 -26.38 1.74
N GLN A 491 -10.83 -25.46 1.72
CA GLN A 491 -10.34 -24.87 0.47
C GLN A 491 -9.64 -25.89 -0.43
N VAL A 492 -8.94 -26.89 0.14
CA VAL A 492 -8.37 -28.01 -0.62
C VAL A 492 -9.47 -28.90 -1.21
N GLN A 493 -10.49 -29.27 -0.44
CA GLN A 493 -11.62 -30.07 -0.92
C GLN A 493 -12.36 -29.37 -2.06
N LEU A 494 -12.66 -28.09 -1.88
CA LEU A 494 -13.27 -27.27 -2.90
C LEU A 494 -12.39 -27.18 -4.16
N ALA A 495 -11.06 -27.06 -4.03
CA ALA A 495 -10.17 -27.04 -5.19
C ALA A 495 -10.09 -28.39 -5.92
N GLN A 496 -10.18 -29.51 -5.19
CA GLN A 496 -10.29 -30.84 -5.79
C GLN A 496 -11.62 -31.04 -6.53
N ALA A 497 -12.73 -30.50 -6.00
CA ALA A 497 -14.03 -30.52 -6.66
C ALA A 497 -14.04 -29.67 -7.93
N ASP A 498 -13.43 -28.48 -7.89
CA ASP A 498 -13.23 -27.68 -9.10
C ASP A 498 -12.39 -28.44 -10.13
N LEU A 499 -11.28 -29.07 -9.71
CA LEU A 499 -10.42 -29.83 -10.60
C LEU A 499 -11.17 -31.02 -11.24
N ALA A 500 -12.03 -31.71 -10.48
CA ALA A 500 -12.87 -32.79 -11.00
C ALA A 500 -13.81 -32.30 -12.11
N ARG A 501 -14.44 -31.13 -11.93
CA ARG A 501 -15.26 -30.49 -12.99
C ARG A 501 -14.42 -30.16 -14.22
N LEU A 502 -13.19 -29.67 -14.02
CA LEU A 502 -12.28 -29.33 -15.13
C LEU A 502 -11.80 -30.56 -15.92
N PHE A 503 -11.91 -31.76 -15.37
CA PHE A 503 -11.67 -33.01 -16.10
C PHE A 503 -12.85 -33.45 -16.98
N LEU A 504 -13.97 -32.72 -16.94
CA LEU A 504 -15.14 -33.02 -17.76
C LEU A 504 -15.62 -34.47 -17.54
N LEU A 505 -15.80 -34.83 -16.26
CA LEU A 505 -16.31 -36.13 -15.84
C LEU A 505 -17.85 -36.07 -15.73
N HIS A 506 -18.51 -37.09 -16.25
CA HIS A 506 -19.93 -37.36 -15.98
C HIS A 506 -20.11 -37.86 -14.54
N GLU A 507 -21.31 -37.70 -13.97
CA GLU A 507 -21.59 -38.11 -12.58
C GLU A 507 -21.41 -39.62 -12.35
N GLU A 508 -21.55 -40.42 -13.41
CA GLU A 508 -21.39 -41.87 -13.40
C GLU A 508 -19.95 -42.33 -13.65
N GLU A 509 -19.05 -41.44 -14.08
CA GLU A 509 -17.66 -41.77 -14.36
C GLU A 509 -16.79 -41.73 -13.10
N ILE A 510 -16.02 -42.78 -12.89
CA ILE A 510 -15.08 -42.87 -11.77
C ILE A 510 -13.77 -42.17 -12.16
N ARG A 511 -13.38 -41.16 -11.37
CA ARG A 511 -12.19 -40.33 -11.64
C ARG A 511 -10.92 -41.17 -11.81
N GLU A 512 -10.73 -42.20 -11.01
CA GLU A 512 -9.54 -43.05 -11.00
C GLU A 512 -9.39 -43.93 -12.24
N GLU A 513 -10.49 -44.19 -12.95
CA GLU A 513 -10.51 -44.98 -14.18
C GLU A 513 -10.25 -44.09 -15.42
N ILE A 514 -10.76 -42.86 -15.38
CA ILE A 514 -10.71 -41.94 -16.50
C ILE A 514 -9.45 -41.07 -16.47
N VAL A 515 -9.16 -40.45 -15.32
CA VAL A 515 -8.11 -39.44 -15.19
C VAL A 515 -6.77 -40.11 -14.94
N PRO A 516 -5.73 -39.84 -15.74
CA PRO A 516 -4.39 -40.38 -15.52
C PRO A 516 -3.88 -40.17 -14.10
N GLN A 517 -3.49 -41.26 -13.44
CA GLN A 517 -2.99 -41.19 -12.07
C GLN A 517 -1.61 -40.51 -12.01
N LEU A 518 -1.48 -39.57 -11.07
CA LEU A 518 -0.27 -38.78 -10.88
C LEU A 518 0.63 -39.40 -9.81
N ALA A 519 1.71 -40.06 -10.23
CA ALA A 519 2.77 -40.51 -9.33
C ALA A 519 3.72 -39.37 -8.97
N LEU A 520 3.25 -38.40 -8.17
CA LEU A 520 3.97 -37.14 -7.89
C LEU A 520 5.43 -37.35 -7.40
N HIS A 521 5.68 -38.40 -6.60
CA HIS A 521 7.02 -38.74 -6.08
C HIS A 521 8.03 -39.17 -7.15
N LYS A 522 7.57 -39.58 -8.34
CA LYS A 522 8.44 -39.97 -9.47
C LYS A 522 8.84 -38.79 -10.36
N LEU A 523 8.14 -37.65 -10.24
CA LEU A 523 8.42 -36.49 -11.07
C LEU A 523 9.74 -35.85 -10.68
N GLN A 524 10.47 -35.38 -11.68
CA GLN A 524 11.77 -34.74 -11.52
C GLN A 524 11.85 -33.47 -12.38
N ASP A 525 12.71 -32.55 -11.97
CA ASP A 525 13.00 -31.35 -12.72
C ASP A 525 14.50 -31.10 -12.71
N ASP A 526 15.01 -30.49 -13.78
CA ASP A 526 16.39 -30.05 -13.89
C ASP A 526 16.46 -28.52 -13.90
N PRO A 527 16.83 -27.89 -12.76
CA PRO A 527 16.94 -26.44 -12.66
C PRO A 527 18.01 -25.82 -13.56
N THR A 528 18.96 -26.62 -14.08
CA THR A 528 20.03 -26.13 -14.97
C THR A 528 19.52 -25.84 -16.38
N LYS A 529 18.40 -26.44 -16.77
CA LYS A 529 17.78 -26.24 -18.09
C LYS A 529 17.12 -24.86 -18.15
N ASN A 530 17.67 -24.01 -19.02
CA ASN A 530 17.27 -22.62 -19.24
C ASN A 530 16.62 -22.38 -20.61
N GLN A 531 16.37 -23.44 -21.39
CA GLN A 531 15.77 -23.35 -22.72
C GLN A 531 14.39 -22.68 -22.66
N ARG A 532 14.06 -21.85 -23.66
CA ARG A 532 12.74 -21.21 -23.78
C ARG A 532 11.66 -22.29 -23.78
N GLY A 533 10.59 -22.06 -23.02
CA GLY A 533 9.49 -23.02 -22.94
C GLY A 533 9.70 -24.13 -21.92
N TRP A 534 10.93 -24.32 -21.41
CA TRP A 534 11.24 -25.43 -20.51
C TRP A 534 10.50 -25.37 -19.17
N ASN A 535 9.96 -26.52 -18.77
CA ASN A 535 9.41 -26.83 -17.46
C ASN A 535 9.65 -28.33 -17.15
N PHE A 536 9.25 -28.79 -15.96
CA PHE A 536 9.46 -30.18 -15.53
C PHE A 536 8.77 -31.23 -16.42
N LEU A 537 7.71 -30.88 -17.18
CA LEU A 537 7.02 -31.80 -18.11
C LEU A 537 7.86 -32.14 -19.35
N GLN A 538 8.94 -31.39 -19.59
CA GLN A 538 9.91 -31.67 -20.66
C GLN A 538 11.07 -32.54 -20.19
N ASP A 539 11.20 -32.79 -18.89
CA ASP A 539 12.22 -33.69 -18.35
C ASP A 539 11.89 -35.14 -18.76
N GLN A 540 12.87 -35.84 -19.32
CA GLN A 540 12.71 -37.21 -19.82
C GLN A 540 12.27 -38.18 -18.70
N ARG A 541 12.72 -37.97 -17.46
CA ARG A 541 12.37 -38.81 -16.31
C ARG A 541 10.91 -38.59 -15.90
N THR A 542 10.44 -37.35 -15.95
CA THR A 542 9.03 -37.00 -15.75
C THR A 542 8.17 -37.58 -16.86
N ARG A 543 8.58 -37.48 -18.12
CA ARG A 543 7.85 -38.07 -19.26
C ARG A 543 7.75 -39.58 -19.16
N ALA A 544 8.81 -40.26 -18.71
CA ALA A 544 8.77 -41.71 -18.50
C ALA A 544 7.89 -42.12 -17.31
N ALA A 545 7.69 -41.23 -16.33
CA ALA A 545 6.86 -41.50 -15.15
C ALA A 545 5.37 -41.19 -15.36
N LEU A 546 5.02 -40.35 -16.33
CA LEU A 546 3.64 -39.97 -16.62
C LEU A 546 3.02 -40.93 -17.67
N PRO A 547 1.75 -41.35 -17.50
CA PRO A 547 1.07 -42.21 -18.48
C PRO A 547 0.87 -41.58 -19.87
N THR A 548 0.87 -40.25 -19.94
CA THR A 548 0.67 -39.48 -21.18
C THR A 548 1.44 -38.16 -21.10
N THR A 549 1.76 -37.59 -22.26
CA THR A 549 2.31 -36.23 -22.34
C THR A 549 1.34 -35.17 -21.86
N GLY A 550 0.03 -35.47 -21.85
CA GLY A 550 -1.04 -34.57 -21.39
C GLY A 550 -1.44 -33.49 -22.38
N GLU A 551 -0.60 -33.17 -23.37
CA GLU A 551 -0.76 -32.05 -24.32
C GLU A 551 -2.11 -32.08 -25.07
N ARG A 552 -2.61 -33.28 -25.38
CA ARG A 552 -3.89 -33.49 -26.07
C ARG A 552 -4.92 -34.26 -25.26
N TRP A 553 -4.63 -34.66 -24.03
CA TRP A 553 -5.48 -35.62 -23.31
C TRP A 553 -6.93 -35.14 -23.15
N LEU A 554 -7.14 -33.91 -22.67
CA LEU A 554 -8.48 -33.34 -22.53
C LEU A 554 -9.12 -33.02 -23.89
N LEU A 555 -8.32 -32.62 -24.88
CA LEU A 555 -8.82 -32.36 -26.22
C LEU A 555 -9.35 -33.65 -26.86
N ASP A 556 -8.57 -34.72 -26.82
CA ASP A 556 -8.95 -36.01 -27.39
C ASP A 556 -10.13 -36.63 -26.62
N ARG A 557 -10.27 -36.33 -25.32
CA ARG A 557 -11.47 -36.68 -24.54
C ARG A 557 -12.72 -35.96 -25.07
N VAL A 558 -12.67 -34.65 -25.26
CA VAL A 558 -13.79 -33.88 -25.84
C VAL A 558 -14.15 -34.39 -27.25
N LEU A 559 -13.15 -34.76 -28.05
CA LEU A 559 -13.37 -35.29 -29.39
C LEU A 559 -13.92 -36.73 -29.37
N GLY A 560 -13.47 -37.56 -28.42
CA GLY A 560 -13.79 -38.98 -28.33
C GLY A 560 -15.12 -39.30 -27.64
N THR A 561 -15.60 -38.42 -26.75
CA THR A 561 -16.82 -38.64 -25.96
C THR A 561 -18.02 -37.91 -26.57
N ASP A 562 -19.10 -38.64 -26.87
CA ASP A 562 -20.22 -38.09 -27.66
C ASP A 562 -20.90 -36.89 -27.01
N TRP A 563 -21.26 -36.96 -25.72
CA TRP A 563 -21.92 -35.84 -25.03
C TRP A 563 -21.04 -34.59 -24.94
N LEU A 564 -19.72 -34.75 -24.77
CA LEU A 564 -18.78 -33.63 -24.77
C LEU A 564 -18.62 -33.04 -26.17
N ARG A 565 -18.64 -33.89 -27.20
CA ARG A 565 -18.59 -33.46 -28.59
C ARG A 565 -19.82 -32.61 -28.93
N GLU A 566 -21.00 -33.05 -28.50
CA GLU A 566 -22.27 -32.31 -28.67
C GLU A 566 -22.30 -30.99 -27.90
N GLU A 567 -21.69 -30.94 -26.70
CA GLU A 567 -21.59 -29.72 -25.90
C GLU A 567 -20.59 -28.70 -26.47
N PHE A 568 -19.41 -29.16 -26.91
CA PHE A 568 -18.32 -28.27 -27.31
C PHE A 568 -18.25 -27.99 -28.81
N LEU A 569 -18.86 -28.82 -29.67
CA LEU A 569 -18.73 -28.72 -31.12
C LEU A 569 -20.09 -28.65 -31.81
N GLN A 570 -20.09 -28.08 -33.01
CA GLN A 570 -21.16 -28.17 -34.00
C GLN A 570 -20.54 -28.48 -35.35
N LEU A 571 -21.02 -29.53 -36.01
CA LEU A 571 -20.60 -29.91 -37.35
C LEU A 571 -21.53 -29.24 -38.35
N HIS A 572 -20.96 -28.39 -39.21
CA HIS A 572 -21.66 -27.81 -40.35
C HIS A 572 -21.14 -28.43 -41.64
N GLN A 573 -22.03 -28.97 -42.45
CA GLN A 573 -21.67 -29.42 -43.79
C GLN A 573 -21.73 -28.22 -44.74
N ILE A 574 -20.56 -27.84 -45.28
CA ILE A 574 -20.48 -26.83 -46.35
C ILE A 574 -19.95 -27.53 -47.60
N GLY A 575 -20.87 -27.94 -48.48
CA GLY A 575 -20.54 -28.74 -49.67
C GLY A 575 -20.09 -30.16 -49.29
N GLN A 576 -18.88 -30.56 -49.72
CA GLN A 576 -18.26 -31.85 -49.36
C GLN A 576 -17.28 -31.76 -48.16
N GLN A 577 -17.21 -30.62 -47.48
CA GLN A 577 -16.30 -30.41 -46.35
C GLN A 577 -17.08 -30.23 -45.05
N ASP A 578 -16.72 -31.01 -44.04
CA ASP A 578 -17.19 -30.81 -42.66
C ASP A 578 -16.41 -29.65 -42.03
N GLN A 579 -17.13 -28.58 -41.67
CA GLN A 579 -16.59 -27.50 -40.87
C GLN A 579 -16.91 -27.76 -39.40
N VAL A 580 -15.85 -27.93 -38.59
CA VAL A 580 -15.95 -28.05 -37.13
C VAL A 580 -16.00 -26.65 -36.51
N LEU A 581 -17.12 -26.30 -35.89
CA LEU A 581 -17.28 -25.06 -35.14
C LEU A 581 -17.27 -25.34 -33.64
N TRP A 582 -16.44 -24.61 -32.89
CA TRP A 582 -16.43 -24.68 -31.44
C TRP A 582 -17.52 -23.79 -30.84
N GLN A 583 -18.27 -24.32 -29.87
CA GLN A 583 -19.30 -23.58 -29.16
C GLN A 583 -18.67 -22.59 -28.17
N ALA A 584 -18.62 -21.31 -28.56
CA ALA A 584 -17.99 -20.25 -27.77
C ALA A 584 -18.55 -20.17 -26.34
N GLY A 585 -19.85 -20.38 -26.14
CA GLY A 585 -20.48 -20.36 -24.82
C GLY A 585 -19.96 -21.44 -23.85
N ALA A 586 -19.87 -22.69 -24.31
CA ALA A 586 -19.31 -23.79 -23.53
C ALA A 586 -17.83 -23.56 -23.20
N VAL A 587 -17.08 -23.03 -24.17
CA VAL A 587 -15.66 -22.69 -24.01
C VAL A 587 -15.46 -21.54 -23.01
N ASP A 588 -16.24 -20.47 -23.11
CA ASP A 588 -16.21 -19.35 -22.15
C ASP A 588 -16.56 -19.83 -20.73
N GLN A 589 -17.57 -20.70 -20.60
CA GLN A 589 -17.95 -21.30 -19.33
C GLN A 589 -16.81 -22.15 -18.74
N TYR A 590 -16.15 -22.99 -19.54
CA TYR A 590 -14.99 -23.76 -19.11
C TYR A 590 -13.84 -22.87 -18.65
N LEU A 591 -13.47 -21.84 -19.43
CA LEU A 591 -12.39 -20.90 -19.08
C LEU A 591 -12.73 -20.11 -17.80
N GLN A 592 -14.01 -19.81 -17.57
CA GLN A 592 -14.46 -19.19 -16.34
C GLN A 592 -14.36 -20.14 -15.13
N GLN A 593 -14.64 -21.44 -15.30
CA GLN A 593 -14.41 -22.45 -14.25
C GLN A 593 -12.91 -22.59 -13.94
N VAL A 594 -12.04 -22.58 -14.95
CA VAL A 594 -10.58 -22.59 -14.76
C VAL A 594 -10.12 -21.36 -13.96
N LYS A 595 -10.70 -20.19 -14.23
CA LYS A 595 -10.40 -18.98 -13.45
C LYS A 595 -10.79 -19.14 -11.97
N VAL A 596 -11.96 -19.70 -11.68
CA VAL A 596 -12.42 -19.96 -10.30
C VAL A 596 -11.47 -20.94 -9.59
N PHE A 597 -11.07 -22.01 -10.27
CA PHE A 597 -10.07 -22.95 -9.77
C PHE A 597 -8.74 -22.25 -9.46
N LEU A 598 -8.23 -21.41 -10.38
CA LEU A 598 -6.98 -20.68 -10.19
C LEU A 598 -7.05 -19.65 -9.06
N GLU A 599 -8.20 -19.02 -8.82
CA GLU A 599 -8.39 -18.15 -7.65
C GLU A 599 -8.19 -18.94 -6.35
N ARG A 600 -8.75 -20.15 -6.27
CA ARG A 600 -8.63 -21.02 -5.10
C ARG A 600 -7.22 -21.59 -4.97
N LEU A 601 -6.60 -21.98 -6.08
CA LEU A 601 -5.20 -22.43 -6.11
C LEU A 601 -4.25 -21.33 -5.64
N LEU A 602 -4.46 -20.07 -6.06
CA LEU A 602 -3.69 -18.92 -5.60
C LEU A 602 -3.75 -18.75 -4.08
N LEU A 603 -4.95 -18.92 -3.49
CA LEU A 603 -5.13 -18.87 -2.04
C LEU A 603 -4.35 -20.02 -1.35
N LEU A 604 -4.49 -21.25 -1.85
CA LEU A 604 -3.81 -22.41 -1.28
C LEU A 604 -2.28 -22.29 -1.36
N VAL A 605 -1.73 -21.88 -2.51
CA VAL A 605 -0.28 -21.64 -2.67
C VAL A 605 0.20 -20.56 -1.70
N HIS A 606 -0.59 -19.49 -1.48
CA HIS A 606 -0.24 -18.43 -0.54
C HIS A 606 -0.19 -18.89 0.92
N MET A 607 -1.12 -19.74 1.33
CA MET A 607 -1.32 -20.12 2.73
C MET A 607 -0.56 -21.37 3.15
N THR A 608 -0.28 -22.28 2.21
CA THR A 608 0.31 -23.58 2.52
C THR A 608 1.81 -23.65 2.28
N GLY A 609 2.40 -22.76 1.47
CA GLY A 609 3.82 -22.82 1.11
C GLY A 609 4.83 -22.48 2.23
N GLY A 610 4.37 -22.26 3.46
CA GLY A 610 5.17 -21.74 4.58
C GLY A 610 4.98 -20.24 4.76
N GLN A 611 6.06 -19.50 5.06
CA GLN A 611 5.97 -18.06 5.29
C GLN A 611 5.37 -17.35 4.07
N PRO A 612 4.24 -16.62 4.20
CA PRO A 612 3.54 -16.09 3.03
C PRO A 612 4.39 -15.12 2.19
N ALA A 613 4.50 -15.41 0.90
CA ALA A 613 5.17 -14.53 -0.08
C ALA A 613 4.42 -13.19 -0.22
N ARG A 614 5.10 -12.13 -0.68
CA ARG A 614 4.36 -10.90 -1.05
C ARG A 614 3.46 -11.19 -2.25
N ALA A 615 2.33 -10.49 -2.32
CA ALA A 615 1.41 -10.61 -3.45
C ALA A 615 2.11 -10.45 -4.81
N THR A 616 3.01 -9.47 -4.93
CA THR A 616 3.78 -9.24 -6.17
C THR A 616 4.76 -10.37 -6.50
N GLU A 617 5.34 -11.04 -5.49
CA GLU A 617 6.22 -12.20 -5.67
C GLU A 617 5.41 -13.44 -6.08
N LEU A 618 4.27 -13.67 -5.41
CA LEU A 618 3.38 -14.80 -5.69
C LEU A 618 2.75 -14.70 -7.08
N LEU A 619 2.29 -13.52 -7.46
CA LEU A 619 1.63 -13.29 -8.75
C LEU A 619 2.61 -13.26 -9.91
N SER A 620 3.92 -13.14 -9.67
CA SER A 620 4.93 -13.21 -10.73
C SER A 620 5.46 -14.63 -10.97
N LEU A 621 4.93 -15.65 -10.30
CA LEU A 621 5.34 -17.04 -10.48
C LEU A 621 5.14 -17.48 -11.94
N ARG A 622 6.22 -18.01 -12.52
CA ARG A 622 6.24 -18.59 -13.86
C ARG A 622 6.41 -20.10 -13.80
N HIS A 623 5.66 -20.81 -14.61
CA HIS A 623 5.82 -22.26 -14.75
C HIS A 623 6.79 -22.65 -15.88
N SER A 624 7.14 -21.71 -16.77
CA SER A 624 7.99 -21.96 -17.94
C SER A 624 9.06 -20.87 -18.12
N ASN A 625 10.20 -21.25 -18.67
CA ASN A 625 11.31 -20.35 -18.96
C ASN A 625 11.00 -19.40 -20.15
N THR A 626 11.52 -18.17 -20.08
CA THR A 626 11.29 -17.11 -21.10
C THR A 626 12.58 -16.62 -21.76
N LEU A 627 12.48 -16.05 -22.98
CA LEU A 627 13.62 -15.56 -23.78
C LEU A 627 14.52 -14.54 -23.06
N HIS A 628 13.95 -13.71 -22.18
CA HIS A 628 14.68 -12.64 -21.47
C HIS A 628 15.47 -13.15 -20.25
N GLY A 629 15.96 -14.40 -20.26
CA GLY A 629 16.82 -14.96 -19.21
C GLY A 629 16.17 -15.12 -17.82
N ARG A 630 14.86 -14.92 -17.69
CA ARG A 630 14.13 -15.16 -16.43
C ARG A 630 13.73 -16.63 -16.37
N HIS A 631 14.39 -17.36 -15.47
CA HIS A 631 14.06 -18.75 -15.12
C HIS A 631 12.62 -18.87 -14.61
N ARG A 632 12.02 -20.05 -14.81
CA ARG A 632 10.78 -20.46 -14.16
C ARG A 632 10.91 -20.39 -12.63
N ASN A 633 9.78 -20.27 -11.95
CA ASN A 633 9.71 -20.23 -10.50
C ASN A 633 9.14 -21.53 -9.91
N ILE A 634 8.52 -22.38 -10.73
CA ILE A 634 7.95 -23.66 -10.32
C ILE A 634 8.93 -24.78 -10.64
N PHE A 635 9.30 -25.56 -9.64
CA PHE A 635 10.20 -26.71 -9.74
C PHE A 635 9.60 -27.92 -9.01
N ILE A 636 10.01 -29.12 -9.40
CA ILE A 636 9.71 -30.35 -8.67
C ILE A 636 10.95 -30.75 -7.87
N GLU A 637 10.78 -30.95 -6.57
CA GLU A 637 11.87 -31.39 -5.70
C GLU A 637 11.33 -32.34 -4.63
N HIS A 638 11.90 -33.55 -4.56
CA HIS A 638 11.48 -34.60 -3.60
C HIS A 638 9.96 -34.89 -3.66
N GLY A 639 9.38 -34.92 -4.87
CA GLY A 639 7.96 -35.16 -5.06
C GLY A 639 7.04 -34.04 -4.56
N LEU A 640 7.55 -32.84 -4.33
CA LEU A 640 6.73 -31.67 -4.00
C LEU A 640 6.99 -30.55 -5.01
N VAL A 641 5.99 -29.70 -5.19
CA VAL A 641 6.15 -28.45 -5.92
C VAL A 641 6.88 -27.45 -5.02
N SER A 642 8.01 -26.94 -5.49
CA SER A 642 8.74 -25.83 -4.89
C SER A 642 8.55 -24.57 -5.72
N THR A 643 8.15 -23.48 -5.06
CA THR A 643 8.12 -22.14 -5.64
C THR A 643 9.35 -21.35 -5.22
N VAL A 644 10.03 -20.75 -6.19
CA VAL A 644 11.28 -20.01 -5.98
C VAL A 644 11.06 -18.55 -6.36
N THR A 645 11.04 -17.68 -5.36
CA THR A 645 10.85 -16.23 -5.54
C THR A 645 12.13 -15.49 -5.22
N THR A 646 12.50 -14.52 -6.06
CA THR A 646 13.59 -13.59 -5.77
C THR A 646 13.05 -12.33 -5.10
N TYR A 647 13.51 -12.09 -3.88
CA TYR A 647 13.15 -10.89 -3.13
C TYR A 647 14.15 -9.76 -3.44
N HIS A 648 13.63 -8.66 -4.02
CA HIS A 648 14.41 -7.51 -4.48
C HIS A 648 14.24 -6.25 -3.62
N LYS A 649 13.39 -6.25 -2.59
CA LYS A 649 13.20 -5.05 -1.75
C LYS A 649 14.39 -4.96 -0.79
N GLY A 650 15.28 -4.02 -1.09
CA GLY A 650 16.62 -3.94 -0.51
C GLY A 650 17.74 -4.29 -1.50
N TYR A 651 17.44 -4.72 -2.74
CA TYR A 651 18.45 -4.87 -3.79
C TYR A 651 19.19 -3.54 -4.03
N SER A 652 18.44 -2.43 -4.02
CA SER A 652 18.99 -1.08 -4.12
C SER A 652 19.84 -0.63 -2.92
N ILE A 653 19.87 -1.40 -1.82
CA ILE A 653 20.60 -1.08 -0.58
C ILE A 653 21.73 -2.09 -0.33
N ASN A 654 21.52 -3.38 -0.61
CA ASN A 654 22.42 -4.47 -0.21
C ASN A 654 23.05 -5.24 -1.39
N ASN A 655 22.70 -4.94 -2.65
CA ASN A 655 23.14 -5.67 -3.86
C ASN A 655 22.91 -7.20 -3.89
N THR A 656 22.34 -7.81 -2.84
CA THR A 656 22.06 -9.25 -2.80
C THR A 656 20.62 -9.55 -3.21
N THR A 657 20.42 -10.42 -4.19
CA THR A 657 19.10 -11.02 -4.47
C THR A 657 18.89 -12.20 -3.53
N LYS A 658 17.90 -12.12 -2.63
CA LYS A 658 17.57 -13.25 -1.75
C LYS A 658 16.65 -14.23 -2.48
N ILE A 659 17.07 -15.48 -2.61
CA ILE A 659 16.27 -16.58 -3.16
C ILE A 659 15.54 -17.27 -2.00
N ILE A 660 14.21 -17.33 -2.09
CA ILE A 660 13.37 -17.98 -1.08
C ILE A 660 12.64 -19.15 -1.73
N HIS A 661 12.84 -20.34 -1.17
CA HIS A 661 12.14 -21.57 -1.55
C HIS A 661 10.93 -21.76 -0.65
N ARG A 662 9.80 -22.14 -1.25
CA ARG A 662 8.57 -22.51 -0.54
C ARG A 662 8.02 -23.79 -1.13
N TYR A 663 7.91 -24.81 -0.30
CA TYR A 663 7.41 -26.11 -0.72
C TYR A 663 5.92 -26.19 -0.41
N LEU A 664 5.14 -26.71 -1.36
CA LEU A 664 3.70 -26.93 -1.18
C LEU A 664 3.43 -28.31 -0.58
N PRO A 665 2.35 -28.52 0.17
CA PRO A 665 1.96 -29.86 0.62
C PRO A 665 1.55 -30.73 -0.57
N LYS A 666 1.53 -32.06 -0.39
CA LYS A 666 1.21 -33.04 -1.45
C LYS A 666 -0.09 -32.67 -2.17
N ALA A 667 -1.18 -32.50 -1.43
CA ALA A 667 -2.49 -32.21 -2.00
C ALA A 667 -2.50 -30.96 -2.89
N VAL A 668 -1.78 -29.89 -2.50
CA VAL A 668 -1.68 -28.66 -3.30
C VAL A 668 -0.69 -28.82 -4.45
N SER A 669 0.38 -29.59 -4.28
CA SER A 669 1.33 -29.93 -5.35
C SER A 669 0.63 -30.69 -6.48
N GLU A 670 -0.25 -31.64 -6.15
CA GLU A 670 -1.06 -32.37 -7.14
C GLU A 670 -1.97 -31.44 -7.93
N LEU A 671 -2.65 -30.49 -7.27
CA LEU A 671 -3.48 -29.49 -7.97
C LEU A 671 -2.66 -28.67 -8.98
N VAL A 672 -1.46 -28.21 -8.59
CA VAL A 672 -0.57 -27.45 -9.49
C VAL A 672 -0.12 -28.32 -10.67
N VAL A 673 0.27 -29.57 -10.42
CA VAL A 673 0.76 -30.46 -11.48
C VAL A 673 -0.35 -30.84 -12.45
N TYR A 674 -1.54 -31.23 -11.98
CA TYR A 674 -2.68 -31.53 -12.84
C TYR A 674 -3.08 -30.32 -13.69
N TYR A 675 -3.07 -29.12 -13.11
CA TYR A 675 -3.31 -27.90 -13.86
C TYR A 675 -2.29 -27.72 -15.00
N LEU A 676 -1.00 -27.82 -14.70
CA LEU A 676 0.06 -27.62 -15.71
C LEU A 676 0.12 -28.74 -16.75
N TRP A 677 -0.27 -29.97 -16.38
CA TRP A 677 -0.15 -31.16 -17.21
C TRP A 677 -1.35 -31.40 -18.13
N LEU A 678 -2.59 -31.27 -17.61
CA LEU A 678 -3.80 -31.65 -18.35
C LEU A 678 -4.68 -30.44 -18.69
N ILE A 679 -4.89 -29.51 -17.75
CA ILE A 679 -5.85 -28.40 -17.92
C ILE A 679 -5.26 -27.28 -18.80
N LEU A 680 -4.04 -26.83 -18.48
CA LEU A 680 -3.40 -25.71 -19.16
C LEU A 680 -3.20 -25.96 -20.67
N PRO A 681 -2.72 -27.14 -21.12
CA PRO A 681 -2.62 -27.42 -22.56
C PRO A 681 -3.96 -27.35 -23.27
N PHE A 682 -5.04 -27.82 -22.63
CA PHE A 682 -6.39 -27.73 -23.18
C PHE A 682 -6.87 -26.28 -23.27
N CYS A 683 -6.67 -25.47 -22.23
CA CYS A 683 -6.97 -24.03 -22.30
C CYS A 683 -6.22 -23.33 -23.45
N GLN A 684 -4.93 -23.67 -23.64
CA GLN A 684 -4.12 -23.11 -24.73
C GLN A 684 -4.61 -23.58 -26.11
N ALA A 685 -5.09 -24.83 -26.22
CA ALA A 685 -5.68 -25.35 -27.45
C ALA A 685 -6.99 -24.60 -27.77
N LEU A 686 -7.91 -24.47 -26.81
CA LEU A 686 -9.15 -23.70 -26.97
C LEU A 686 -8.88 -22.25 -27.36
N GLN A 687 -7.88 -21.61 -26.73
CA GLN A 687 -7.51 -20.22 -27.05
C GLN A 687 -7.09 -20.04 -28.51
N LYS A 688 -6.38 -21.02 -29.07
CA LYS A 688 -5.96 -21.03 -30.47
C LYS A 688 -7.11 -21.37 -31.41
N LEU A 689 -7.87 -22.40 -31.09
CA LEU A 689 -8.91 -22.95 -31.97
C LEU A 689 -10.15 -22.04 -32.04
N VAL A 690 -10.50 -21.37 -30.94
CA VAL A 690 -11.75 -20.58 -30.84
C VAL A 690 -11.51 -19.10 -31.09
N TYR A 691 -10.50 -18.50 -30.45
CA TYR A 691 -10.24 -17.06 -30.54
C TYR A 691 -9.08 -16.70 -31.48
N GLY A 692 -8.51 -17.69 -32.18
CA GLY A 692 -7.44 -17.46 -33.15
C GLY A 692 -6.18 -16.82 -32.55
N GLN A 693 -5.88 -17.03 -31.26
CA GLN A 693 -4.69 -16.44 -30.64
C GLN A 693 -3.40 -16.98 -31.29
N LYS A 694 -2.65 -16.11 -31.97
CA LYS A 694 -1.40 -16.43 -32.69
C LYS A 694 -0.12 -16.19 -31.86
N GLY A 695 -0.26 -15.74 -30.61
CA GLY A 695 0.87 -15.43 -29.72
C GLY A 695 1.42 -16.65 -28.94
N PRO A 696 2.64 -16.54 -28.36
CA PRO A 696 3.16 -17.58 -27.49
C PRO A 696 2.31 -17.69 -26.22
N ALA A 697 2.11 -18.91 -25.72
CA ALA A 697 1.40 -19.14 -24.48
C ALA A 697 2.07 -18.39 -23.31
N SER A 698 1.26 -17.85 -22.41
CA SER A 698 1.77 -17.16 -21.22
C SER A 698 2.60 -18.11 -20.36
N ALA A 699 3.75 -17.63 -19.88
CA ALA A 699 4.61 -18.39 -18.96
C ALA A 699 4.20 -18.23 -17.49
N PHE A 700 3.24 -17.34 -17.19
CA PHE A 700 2.78 -17.07 -15.83
C PHE A 700 1.80 -18.14 -15.36
N LEU A 701 1.89 -18.51 -14.07
CA LEU A 701 0.93 -19.41 -13.44
C LEU A 701 -0.47 -18.78 -13.33
N TRP A 702 -0.55 -17.44 -13.33
CA TRP A 702 -1.79 -16.66 -13.23
C TRP A 702 -1.93 -15.71 -14.43
N PRO A 703 -2.29 -16.19 -15.63
CA PRO A 703 -2.21 -15.39 -16.85
C PRO A 703 -3.34 -14.35 -16.99
N VAL A 704 -3.03 -13.16 -17.52
CA VAL A 704 -4.00 -12.18 -18.06
C VAL A 704 -3.39 -11.50 -19.28
N GLY A 705 -3.92 -11.78 -20.47
CA GLY A 705 -3.30 -11.32 -21.73
C GLY A 705 -1.82 -11.73 -21.75
N GLU A 706 -0.93 -10.76 -22.00
CA GLU A 706 0.53 -10.96 -21.96
C GLU A 706 1.13 -10.90 -20.54
N GLY A 707 0.34 -10.52 -19.54
CA GLY A 707 0.77 -10.29 -18.16
C GLY A 707 0.24 -11.31 -17.16
N SER A 708 0.19 -10.90 -15.89
CA SER A 708 -0.35 -11.69 -14.79
C SER A 708 -1.33 -10.88 -13.94
N TRP A 709 -2.15 -11.57 -13.13
CA TRP A 709 -3.05 -10.96 -12.18
C TRP A 709 -2.38 -9.90 -11.30
N ASP A 710 -3.13 -8.86 -10.95
CA ASP A 710 -2.68 -7.82 -10.03
C ASP A 710 -2.91 -8.22 -8.55
N SER A 711 -2.26 -7.49 -7.63
CA SER A 711 -2.36 -7.76 -6.18
C SER A 711 -3.76 -7.61 -5.59
N SER A 712 -4.69 -6.95 -6.29
CA SER A 712 -6.09 -6.87 -5.89
C SER A 712 -6.80 -8.22 -6.01
N GLN A 713 -6.36 -9.09 -6.91
CA GLN A 713 -6.97 -10.41 -7.11
C GLN A 713 -6.80 -11.29 -5.87
N LEU A 714 -5.57 -11.49 -5.39
CA LEU A 714 -5.30 -12.22 -4.14
C LEU A 714 -6.07 -11.61 -2.95
N ARG A 715 -6.13 -10.27 -2.88
CA ARG A 715 -6.85 -9.57 -1.83
C ARG A 715 -8.34 -9.88 -1.86
N LYS A 716 -8.98 -9.83 -3.05
CA LYS A 716 -10.41 -10.10 -3.22
C LYS A 716 -10.75 -11.53 -2.82
N VAL A 717 -9.98 -12.50 -3.32
CA VAL A 717 -10.19 -13.93 -3.00
C VAL A 717 -10.01 -14.17 -1.51
N LEU A 718 -8.89 -13.75 -0.92
CA LEU A 718 -8.63 -13.92 0.51
C LEU A 718 -9.74 -13.30 1.38
N GLN A 719 -10.23 -12.12 1.02
CA GLN A 719 -11.32 -11.45 1.74
C GLN A 719 -12.66 -12.16 1.57
N ARG A 720 -12.97 -12.66 0.37
CA ARG A 720 -14.20 -13.40 0.09
C ARG A 720 -14.21 -14.69 0.89
N GLU A 721 -13.21 -15.54 0.71
CA GLU A 721 -13.15 -16.87 1.35
C GLU A 721 -13.07 -16.76 2.88
N ALA A 722 -12.31 -15.81 3.42
CA ALA A 722 -12.24 -15.61 4.87
C ALA A 722 -13.57 -15.11 5.48
N ARG A 723 -14.35 -14.29 4.76
CA ARG A 723 -15.68 -13.89 5.24
C ARG A 723 -16.65 -15.06 5.20
N THR A 724 -16.65 -15.81 4.10
CA THR A 724 -17.57 -16.93 3.91
C THR A 724 -17.31 -18.06 4.91
N HIS A 725 -16.05 -18.44 5.13
CA HIS A 725 -15.71 -19.66 5.86
C HIS A 725 -15.11 -19.43 7.26
N LEU A 726 -14.54 -18.25 7.51
CA LEU A 726 -13.96 -17.90 8.82
C LEU A 726 -14.72 -16.78 9.54
N GLN A 727 -15.75 -16.19 8.91
CA GLN A 727 -16.53 -15.06 9.44
C GLN A 727 -15.66 -13.89 9.94
N THR A 728 -14.50 -13.68 9.31
CA THR A 728 -13.49 -12.72 9.78
C THR A 728 -12.99 -11.82 8.67
N LYS A 729 -12.40 -10.67 9.03
CA LYS A 729 -11.77 -9.75 8.07
C LYS A 729 -10.29 -10.08 7.95
N MET A 730 -9.93 -10.77 6.87
CA MET A 730 -8.54 -11.10 6.57
C MET A 730 -8.03 -10.35 5.34
N ASN A 731 -6.84 -9.76 5.41
CA ASN A 731 -6.13 -9.19 4.28
C ASN A 731 -4.71 -9.76 4.22
N ILE A 732 -4.01 -9.51 3.10
CA ILE A 732 -2.69 -10.10 2.84
C ILE A 732 -1.68 -9.77 3.95
N LEU A 733 -1.71 -8.54 4.49
CA LEU A 733 -0.80 -8.13 5.55
C LEU A 733 -1.18 -8.75 6.90
N SER A 734 -2.47 -8.77 7.24
CA SER A 734 -2.95 -9.36 8.50
C SER A 734 -2.70 -10.86 8.55
N TYR A 735 -2.94 -11.57 7.44
CA TYR A 735 -2.61 -12.99 7.34
C TYR A 735 -1.11 -13.24 7.48
N ARG A 736 -0.26 -12.44 6.81
CA ARG A 736 1.19 -12.59 6.92
C ARG A 736 1.67 -12.42 8.36
N HIS A 737 1.14 -11.45 9.11
CA HIS A 737 1.47 -11.26 10.52
C HIS A 737 0.97 -12.42 11.38
N ALA A 738 -0.26 -12.90 11.14
CA ALA A 738 -0.81 -14.07 11.82
C ALA A 738 0.05 -15.31 11.55
N ALA A 739 0.40 -15.62 10.31
CA ALA A 739 1.24 -16.75 9.95
C ALA A 739 2.62 -16.72 10.65
N ILE A 740 3.24 -15.54 10.76
CA ILE A 740 4.50 -15.38 11.51
C ILE A 740 4.29 -15.65 13.00
N ALA A 741 3.25 -15.09 13.62
CA ALA A 741 2.97 -15.34 15.03
C ALA A 741 2.67 -16.81 15.30
N ILE A 742 1.77 -17.42 14.50
CA ILE A 742 1.43 -18.85 14.58
C ILE A 742 2.70 -19.69 14.47
N SER A 743 3.60 -19.33 13.54
CA SER A 743 4.83 -20.10 13.35
C SER A 743 5.73 -20.12 14.59
N ARG A 744 5.79 -19.00 15.33
CA ARG A 744 6.65 -18.87 16.52
C ARG A 744 6.13 -19.68 17.70
N VAL A 745 4.81 -19.81 17.81
CA VAL A 745 4.15 -20.51 18.91
C VAL A 745 4.04 -22.01 18.61
N HIS A 746 3.68 -22.39 17.39
CA HIS A 746 3.32 -23.78 17.08
C HIS A 746 4.36 -24.57 16.28
N LEU A 747 5.42 -23.96 15.74
CA LEU A 747 6.47 -24.70 15.04
C LEU A 747 7.68 -24.94 15.93
N LYS A 748 8.23 -26.16 15.87
CA LYS A 748 9.36 -26.59 16.69
C LYS A 748 10.66 -25.89 16.30
N CYS A 749 10.77 -25.43 15.06
CA CYS A 749 11.94 -24.69 14.56
C CYS A 749 12.09 -23.24 15.10
N GLY A 750 11.22 -22.79 16.01
CA GLY A 750 11.24 -21.41 16.53
C GLY A 750 10.58 -20.38 15.60
N GLY A 751 9.78 -20.87 14.64
CA GLY A 751 9.02 -20.07 13.69
C GLY A 751 9.80 -19.49 12.52
N PHE A 752 9.11 -18.72 11.68
CA PHE A 752 9.73 -18.04 10.55
C PHE A 752 10.68 -16.94 11.07
N LYS A 753 11.99 -17.14 10.95
CA LYS A 753 13.01 -16.14 11.34
C LYS A 753 12.84 -14.84 10.54
N ARG A 754 13.13 -13.69 11.15
CA ARG A 754 13.19 -12.39 10.45
C ARG A 754 14.44 -12.40 9.57
N ASP A 755 14.28 -12.46 8.26
CA ASP A 755 15.40 -12.45 7.28
C ASP A 755 16.17 -11.10 7.20
N TYR A 756 16.26 -10.33 8.29
CA TYR A 756 16.99 -9.05 8.36
C TYR A 756 18.17 -9.07 9.34
N GLY A 757 18.53 -10.21 9.92
CA GLY A 757 19.79 -10.36 10.65
C GLY A 757 20.92 -10.64 9.67
N ALA A 758 21.87 -9.72 9.55
CA ALA A 758 23.22 -9.99 9.06
C ALA A 758 24.11 -10.50 10.22
N ASP A 759 23.52 -11.18 11.20
CA ASP A 759 24.22 -11.74 12.35
C ASP A 759 23.98 -13.25 12.39
N ASP A 760 24.73 -13.98 11.57
CA ASP A 760 25.39 -15.20 12.04
C ASP A 760 26.87 -14.84 12.26
N ALA A 761 27.14 -13.78 13.03
CA ALA A 761 28.49 -13.42 13.45
C ALA A 761 29.07 -14.47 14.40
N ALA A 762 28.22 -15.21 15.12
CA ALA A 762 28.65 -16.23 16.09
C ALA A 762 29.03 -17.59 15.47
N PHE A 763 28.84 -17.81 14.16
CA PHE A 763 29.32 -19.01 13.46
C PHE A 763 30.44 -18.70 12.45
N ASN A 764 30.76 -17.41 12.25
CA ASN A 764 31.77 -16.95 11.29
C ASN A 764 33.18 -16.77 11.89
N GLU A 765 33.41 -17.07 13.16
CA GLU A 765 34.75 -17.01 13.78
C GLU A 765 35.55 -18.32 13.74
N GLN A 766 35.09 -19.35 13.01
CA GLN A 766 35.87 -20.58 12.80
C GLN A 766 36.23 -20.89 11.34
N ALA A 767 35.92 -20.00 10.39
CA ALA A 767 36.32 -20.16 9.00
C ALA A 767 37.15 -18.95 8.55
N SER A 768 38.42 -18.98 8.91
CA SER A 768 39.45 -18.02 8.52
C SER A 768 39.51 -17.85 6.99
N HIS A 769 39.37 -16.61 6.54
CA HIS A 769 39.73 -16.04 5.23
C HIS A 769 38.93 -16.43 3.95
N GLY A 770 38.32 -15.41 3.35
CA GLY A 770 38.41 -15.17 1.89
C GLY A 770 37.26 -15.62 0.99
N SER A 771 36.02 -15.15 1.18
CA SER A 771 34.90 -15.49 0.28
C SER A 771 34.20 -14.31 -0.41
N TRP A 772 34.89 -13.19 -0.65
CA TRP A 772 34.25 -12.05 -1.33
C TRP A 772 34.34 -12.12 -2.87
N ILE A 773 35.34 -12.81 -3.42
CA ILE A 773 35.58 -12.86 -4.89
C ILE A 773 34.77 -13.98 -5.58
N ALA A 774 34.16 -14.92 -4.84
CA ALA A 774 33.38 -16.02 -5.42
C ALA A 774 31.93 -15.64 -5.82
N GLY A 775 31.48 -14.41 -5.53
CA GLY A 775 30.07 -13.99 -5.69
C GLY A 775 29.73 -13.27 -7.00
N THR A 776 30.70 -12.98 -7.85
CA THR A 776 30.56 -12.02 -8.96
C THR A 776 30.88 -12.60 -10.34
N VAL A 777 30.13 -13.63 -10.75
CA VAL A 777 29.98 -13.95 -12.18
C VAL A 777 28.49 -14.23 -12.46
N TYR A 778 27.94 -13.50 -13.42
CA TYR A 778 26.57 -13.68 -13.90
C TYR A 778 26.27 -15.15 -14.22
N ALA A 779 25.06 -15.60 -13.84
CA ALA A 779 24.45 -16.81 -14.36
C ALA A 779 25.21 -18.13 -14.18
N ARG A 780 25.76 -18.37 -12.99
CA ARG A 780 26.16 -19.72 -12.56
C ARG A 780 25.37 -20.19 -11.35
N GLY A 781 24.37 -21.01 -11.67
CA GLY A 781 23.64 -21.91 -10.79
C GLY A 781 22.62 -21.27 -9.84
N LEU A 782 21.34 -21.53 -10.14
CA LEU A 782 20.33 -21.81 -9.10
C LEU A 782 20.75 -22.98 -8.15
N GLN A 783 21.98 -23.51 -8.28
CA GLN A 783 22.61 -24.57 -7.49
C GLN A 783 24.12 -24.40 -7.18
N GLU A 784 24.82 -23.31 -7.52
CA GLU A 784 26.31 -23.32 -7.42
C GLU A 784 26.90 -22.57 -6.21
N ALA A 785 27.00 -23.31 -5.10
CA ALA A 785 28.22 -23.52 -4.32
C ALA A 785 28.01 -24.83 -3.52
N PRO A 786 28.90 -25.84 -3.58
CA PRO A 786 28.67 -27.11 -2.90
C PRO A 786 28.72 -26.90 -1.39
N GLY A 787 27.57 -27.03 -0.72
CA GLY A 787 27.46 -26.98 0.75
C GLY A 787 26.45 -25.96 1.29
N HIS A 788 26.52 -24.69 0.86
CA HIS A 788 25.78 -23.61 1.54
C HIS A 788 24.34 -23.38 1.05
N VAL A 789 24.01 -23.67 -0.22
CA VAL A 789 22.62 -23.49 -0.74
C VAL A 789 21.75 -24.71 -0.48
N GLU A 790 22.29 -25.92 -0.55
CA GLU A 790 21.54 -27.15 -0.24
C GLU A 790 21.12 -27.20 1.24
N ALA A 791 22.00 -26.78 2.16
CA ALA A 791 21.66 -26.63 3.56
C ALA A 791 20.47 -25.68 3.76
N ARG A 792 20.45 -24.53 3.06
CA ARG A 792 19.36 -23.55 3.12
C ARG A 792 18.06 -24.07 2.47
N ARG A 793 18.12 -24.77 1.34
CA ARG A 793 16.95 -25.45 0.73
C ARG A 793 16.39 -26.53 1.66
N ARG A 794 17.26 -27.33 2.27
CA ARG A 794 16.89 -28.33 3.28
C ARG A 794 16.19 -27.67 4.47
N GLN A 795 16.67 -26.52 4.95
CA GLN A 795 16.02 -25.74 6.01
C GLN A 795 14.65 -25.22 5.58
N TYR A 796 14.52 -24.56 4.41
CA TYR A 796 13.23 -24.09 3.91
C TYR A 796 12.22 -25.23 3.76
N ARG A 797 12.66 -26.38 3.26
CA ARG A 797 11.83 -27.58 3.14
C ARG A 797 11.41 -28.12 4.50
N ALA A 798 12.30 -28.17 5.48
CA ALA A 798 11.96 -28.60 6.84
C ALA A 798 10.91 -27.67 7.47
N ILE A 799 11.10 -26.36 7.34
CA ILE A 799 10.17 -25.35 7.84
C ILE A 799 8.80 -25.44 7.13
N SER A 800 8.76 -25.55 5.80
CA SER A 800 7.51 -25.76 5.06
C SER A 800 6.81 -27.04 5.50
N ARG A 801 7.55 -28.13 5.76
CA ARG A 801 6.97 -29.41 6.23
C ARG A 801 6.41 -29.32 7.64
N GLU A 802 7.08 -28.65 8.56
CA GLU A 802 6.52 -28.39 9.89
C GLU A 802 5.24 -27.57 9.79
N TRP A 803 5.23 -26.55 8.91
CA TRP A 803 4.03 -25.77 8.62
C TRP A 803 2.91 -26.64 8.05
N HIS A 804 3.21 -27.56 7.12
CA HIS A 804 2.23 -28.51 6.60
C HIS A 804 1.65 -29.40 7.71
N GLY A 805 2.50 -29.93 8.59
CA GLY A 805 2.06 -30.74 9.73
C GLY A 805 1.16 -29.96 10.68
N PHE A 806 1.51 -28.71 10.99
CA PHE A 806 0.66 -27.83 11.79
C PHE A 806 -0.72 -27.57 11.14
N LEU A 807 -0.75 -27.44 9.81
CA LEU A 807 -1.97 -27.25 9.04
C LEU A 807 -2.82 -28.53 8.90
N GLY A 808 -2.33 -29.68 9.37
CA GLY A 808 -3.02 -30.96 9.32
C GLY A 808 -2.78 -31.76 8.04
N PHE A 809 -1.75 -31.44 7.26
CA PHE A 809 -1.34 -32.27 6.12
C PHE A 809 -0.45 -33.41 6.58
N GLU A 810 -0.62 -34.58 5.98
CA GLU A 810 0.28 -35.72 6.19
C GLU A 810 1.70 -35.43 5.71
N THR A 811 2.69 -35.91 6.45
CA THR A 811 4.10 -35.79 6.07
C THR A 811 4.42 -36.71 4.89
N TYR A 812 4.42 -36.16 3.68
CA TYR A 812 4.54 -36.89 2.41
C TYR A 812 5.79 -37.78 2.25
N LEU A 813 6.88 -37.51 2.95
CA LEU A 813 8.02 -38.44 3.10
C LEU A 813 8.45 -38.39 4.56
N GLY A 814 8.50 -39.54 5.23
CA GLY A 814 8.92 -39.65 6.63
C GLY A 814 10.29 -39.02 6.91
N PRO A 815 10.63 -38.80 8.20
CA PRO A 815 11.94 -38.28 8.56
C PRO A 815 13.03 -39.21 8.01
N ARG A 816 13.86 -38.72 7.08
CA ARG A 816 15.12 -39.41 6.77
C ARG A 816 15.92 -39.46 8.08
N LYS A 817 16.44 -40.63 8.43
CA LYS A 817 17.42 -40.80 9.52
C LYS A 817 18.43 -39.66 9.42
N ARG A 818 18.62 -38.92 10.53
CA ARG A 818 19.75 -38.00 10.65
C ARG A 818 21.01 -38.80 10.29
N PRO A 819 21.96 -38.26 9.51
CA PRO A 819 23.30 -38.83 9.51
C PRO A 819 23.77 -38.80 10.96
N ALA A 820 24.19 -39.95 11.48
CA ALA A 820 24.87 -40.02 12.76
C ALA A 820 26.17 -39.21 12.61
N GLN A 821 26.24 -38.06 13.28
CA GLN A 821 27.51 -37.42 13.59
C GLN A 821 27.40 -36.79 14.98
N ASP A 822 28.24 -37.36 15.84
CA ASP A 822 28.69 -36.94 17.17
C ASP A 822 27.73 -37.04 18.36
N ASP A 823 27.44 -38.30 18.72
CA ASP A 823 27.44 -38.73 20.12
C ASP A 823 28.89 -38.87 20.61
N LEU A 824 29.47 -37.77 21.11
CA LEU A 824 30.57 -37.83 22.09
C LEU A 824 30.17 -37.05 23.34
N ARG A 825 29.73 -37.86 24.31
CA ARG A 825 29.43 -37.62 25.73
C ARG A 825 30.23 -36.47 26.37
N VAL A 826 29.60 -35.68 27.25
CA VAL A 826 29.86 -35.67 28.72
C VAL A 826 28.65 -35.03 29.47
N GLY A 827 28.10 -35.75 30.45
CA GLY A 827 27.56 -35.17 31.69
C GLY A 827 26.06 -34.83 31.78
N GLN A 828 25.21 -35.82 32.06
CA GLN A 828 24.00 -35.59 32.86
C GLN A 828 24.36 -35.57 34.36
N PRO A 829 23.59 -34.86 35.19
CA PRO A 829 22.99 -35.48 36.36
C PRO A 829 21.50 -35.72 36.09
N LYS A 830 21.09 -36.96 36.34
CA LYS A 830 19.70 -37.41 36.40
C LYS A 830 18.96 -36.58 37.46
N GLN A 831 17.84 -35.97 37.11
CA GLN A 831 16.77 -35.74 38.08
C GLN A 831 15.74 -36.85 37.89
N GLN A 832 15.71 -37.74 38.88
CA GLN A 832 14.68 -38.73 39.11
C GLN A 832 13.34 -38.02 39.25
N CYS A 833 12.38 -38.31 38.38
CA CYS A 833 10.98 -38.13 38.73
C CYS A 833 10.64 -39.23 39.73
N ILE A 834 10.41 -38.83 40.98
CA ILE A 834 9.81 -39.65 42.02
C ILE A 834 8.38 -39.96 41.56
N MET A 835 8.09 -41.25 41.39
CA MET A 835 6.72 -41.76 41.33
C MET A 835 6.16 -41.65 42.75
N VAL A 836 5.07 -40.90 42.92
CA VAL A 836 4.18 -41.08 44.07
C VAL A 836 2.89 -41.64 43.52
N GLU A 837 2.70 -42.95 43.72
CA GLU A 837 1.38 -43.56 43.74
C GLU A 837 0.61 -42.98 44.92
N MET A 838 -0.63 -42.54 44.67
CA MET A 838 -1.62 -42.39 45.71
C MET A 838 -2.88 -43.10 45.22
N ASP A 839 -3.03 -44.35 45.66
CA ASP A 839 -4.31 -45.02 45.74
C ASP A 839 -4.81 -44.95 47.19
N TYR A 840 -6.10 -44.59 47.30
CA TYR A 840 -7.09 -44.85 48.35
C TYR A 840 -6.65 -44.99 49.82
N ASP A 841 -7.04 -44.00 50.62
CA ASP A 841 -8.09 -44.14 51.66
C ASP A 841 -8.90 -42.83 51.78
#